data_AF-A0AAV7ICB6-F1
#
_entry.id   AF-A0AAV7ICB6-F1
#
_cell.length_a   1.000
_cell.length_b   1.000
_cell.length_c   1.000
_cell.angle_alpha   90.00
_cell.angle_beta   90.00
_cell.angle_gamma   90.00
#
_symmetry.space_group_name_H-M   'P 1'
#
loop_
_entity.id
_entity.type
_entity.pdbx_description
1 polymer ?
#
loop_
_entity_poly.entity_id
_entity_poly.type
_entity_poly.pdbx_seq_one_letter_code
_entity_poly.pdbx_strand_id
1 'polypeptide(L)'
;MDMHRTRLEAFDDFTSMKASDLKFRIEEMLRIKVSVSNELRDLEAKRQRLQLEVSGFNQKIDDLKQELIHQQTDLDRLKMSLVQAQAAHREAIERNTPELAPPRRILINSLPTNLKFTSSESSSCRMFNCFDHSRCALTSGFPIYLYDPDVFSVINPTWDIDGFLKTTIKQTLGYNAHLTSNPAEACIYILLIGEALPSNSPGSSHQVFPHPLHVKKLHSLPYWGGDGRNHILLNLSRRDLSINSSNMLDNSDTGRAIIVQSTFLRSQYRPGFDIIVPPILGPPGGDVWQECASMVPARRKYLLSFQGEIKTTKSLSSSGSTSRPIDDAEIDLERVEDENNLDNFIVQHLNDMTTGVTMDKFFIQFECIPATDDSVRGKLLDWTLCGTESSRKEILKDSTFVLILAPSNSSFVTTSSIQARIYEALRSGAIPVILGGDQIYLSYNEVIAWRRAVLFLPKARVTEMHFLLRAIPDNDLLFMRRQGRLIWERYMATAQGAADTIVASIRDRLGIPAVPAIQSPSPSVFNETFVPIKSDAIVAEPEAEESLGPLEPPYPSPVFKRNYTIMLIHGHEIWNEWVNPFYLYPQLPFDTVLSSDAKFVGSEVGFRPIGKGAGGAGKEFSESLGGNYPREQFTIVILTYEREQVLINSLARLYGLPYLNKVLVVWNSPKPPIEDLRWPDIGVPVVVIKALRNSLNNRFLPFDTIETEAVLSVDDDAHLRHDEIMFGFRVWREHRDRVVGFPGRYHAWDQNFHNSWNYNSNYSCELSMVLTGAAFIHKHYMYLYTNWLPQAIRDKVDEYMNCEDIAMNFLVSHLTRKPPVKVTSRWTFRCPGCPVSLSEDDTHFQERHKCINFFAQV
;
A
#
# COMPACT_ATOMS: atom_id res chain seq x y z
N MET A 1 66.66 68.00 15.62
CA MET A 1 66.37 69.03 14.61
C MET A 1 65.21 69.83 15.17
N ASP A 2 65.48 70.82 16.00
CA ASP A 2 65.90 72.19 15.66
C ASP A 2 64.71 73.15 15.53
N MET A 3 64.77 74.20 16.35
CA MET A 3 64.33 75.59 16.12
C MET A 3 62.88 75.81 15.63
N HIS A 4 62.03 76.63 16.27
CA HIS A 4 62.30 78.01 16.67
C HIS A 4 61.29 78.48 17.73
N ARG A 5 61.81 79.24 18.70
CA ARG A 5 61.05 79.96 19.72
C ARG A 5 61.06 81.44 19.32
N THR A 6 59.93 81.98 18.90
CA THR A 6 59.76 83.43 18.64
C THR A 6 58.88 84.02 19.73
N ARG A 7 59.49 84.87 20.56
CA ARG A 7 58.85 85.63 21.64
C ARG A 7 58.91 87.11 21.22
N LEU A 8 57.77 87.72 20.94
CA LEU A 8 57.58 89.17 20.77
C LEU A 8 56.74 89.61 21.98
N GLU A 9 57.30 90.28 22.99
CA GLU A 9 57.57 91.74 23.05
C GLU A 9 56.33 92.59 22.77
N ALA A 10 55.59 92.89 23.84
CA ALA A 10 54.61 93.97 23.89
C ALA A 10 54.27 94.31 25.36
N PHE A 11 55.24 94.85 26.09
CA PHE A 11 54.98 95.59 27.33
C PHE A 11 56.03 96.70 27.43
N ASP A 12 55.68 97.89 26.94
CA ASP A 12 56.06 99.15 27.58
C ASP A 12 55.29 100.29 26.91
N ASP A 13 54.24 100.76 27.60
CA ASP A 13 53.83 102.17 27.60
C ASP A 13 52.72 102.35 28.65
N PHE A 14 53.13 102.57 29.90
CA PHE A 14 52.23 102.86 31.03
C PHE A 14 52.70 104.11 31.81
N THR A 15 52.74 105.26 31.15
CA THR A 15 53.00 106.54 31.85
C THR A 15 52.22 107.72 31.27
N SER A 16 50.88 107.62 31.24
CA SER A 16 49.95 108.72 31.60
C SER A 16 48.52 108.31 31.26
N MET A 17 47.81 107.65 32.17
CA MET A 17 46.37 107.40 31.98
C MET A 17 45.60 108.02 33.14
N LYS A 18 44.61 108.86 32.83
CA LYS A 18 43.68 109.40 33.82
C LYS A 18 42.83 108.24 34.37
N ALA A 19 42.41 108.32 35.63
CA ALA A 19 41.63 107.25 36.30
C ALA A 19 40.34 106.86 35.54
N SER A 20 39.78 107.75 34.72
CA SER A 20 38.67 107.48 33.81
C SER A 20 39.01 106.50 32.68
N ASP A 21 40.22 106.57 32.13
CA ASP A 21 40.64 105.76 30.98
C ASP A 21 41.00 104.33 31.42
N LEU A 22 41.51 104.18 32.65
CA LEU A 22 41.72 102.87 33.28
C LEU A 22 40.40 102.15 33.56
N LYS A 23 39.36 102.87 34.01
CA LYS A 23 38.02 102.31 34.22
C LYS A 23 37.40 101.84 32.90
N PHE A 24 37.49 102.65 31.84
CA PHE A 24 36.99 102.29 30.51
C PHE A 24 37.69 101.03 29.97
N ARG A 25 39.01 100.92 30.12
CA ARG A 25 39.77 99.74 29.66
C ARG A 25 39.48 98.48 30.49
N ILE A 26 39.23 98.61 31.79
CA ILE A 26 38.79 97.50 32.64
C ILE A 26 37.39 97.02 32.25
N GLU A 27 36.46 97.94 31.96
CA GLU A 27 35.13 97.61 31.45
C GLU A 27 35.21 96.95 30.06
N GLU A 28 36.08 97.44 29.18
CA GLU A 28 36.34 96.85 27.85
C GLU A 28 36.96 95.44 27.99
N MET A 29 37.94 95.24 28.87
CA MET A 29 38.52 93.91 29.13
C MET A 29 37.52 92.95 29.78
N LEU A 30 36.64 93.43 30.65
CA LEU A 30 35.54 92.63 31.20
C LEU A 30 34.55 92.22 30.11
N ARG A 31 34.26 93.12 29.16
CA ARG A 31 33.41 92.84 28.00
C ARG A 31 34.03 91.81 27.07
N ILE A 32 35.33 91.94 26.77
CA ILE A 32 36.10 90.97 25.97
C ILE A 32 36.15 89.62 26.69
N LYS A 33 36.37 89.59 28.01
CA LYS A 33 36.35 88.36 28.81
C LYS A 33 35.00 87.65 28.72
N VAL A 34 33.89 88.38 28.80
CA VAL A 34 32.54 87.80 28.64
C VAL A 34 32.33 87.28 27.22
N SER A 35 32.78 88.02 26.20
CA SER A 35 32.70 87.58 24.79
C SER A 35 33.50 86.30 24.53
N VAL A 36 34.77 86.26 24.95
CA VAL A 36 35.66 85.11 24.78
C VAL A 36 35.16 83.91 25.59
N SER A 37 34.62 84.13 26.79
CA SER A 37 34.01 83.06 27.59
C SER A 37 32.78 82.47 26.93
N ASN A 38 31.97 83.28 26.24
CA ASN A 38 30.80 82.79 25.50
C ASN A 38 31.24 82.01 24.25
N GLU A 39 32.22 82.52 23.48
CA GLU A 39 32.80 81.78 22.34
C GLU A 39 33.43 80.45 22.74
N LEU A 40 34.17 80.41 23.85
CA LEU A 40 34.73 79.16 24.39
C LEU A 40 33.62 78.17 24.75
N ARG A 41 32.53 78.64 25.34
CA ARG A 41 31.37 77.79 25.69
C ARG A 41 30.68 77.24 24.44
N ASP A 42 30.55 78.05 23.39
CA ASP A 42 29.98 77.63 22.11
C ASP A 42 30.89 76.65 21.37
N LEU A 43 32.21 76.83 21.43
CA LEU A 43 33.19 75.89 20.87
C LEU A 43 33.21 74.56 21.64
N GLU A 44 33.09 74.58 22.97
CA GLU A 44 32.97 73.38 23.80
C GLU A 44 31.68 72.61 23.47
N ALA A 45 30.55 73.31 23.33
CA ALA A 45 29.28 72.72 22.92
C ALA A 45 29.35 72.12 21.51
N LYS A 46 30.03 72.79 20.57
CA LYS A 46 30.25 72.29 19.21
C LYS A 46 31.15 71.05 19.20
N ARG A 47 32.20 71.03 20.02
CA ARG A 47 33.07 69.86 20.22
C ARG A 47 32.29 68.66 20.77
N GLN A 48 31.42 68.87 21.77
CA GLN A 48 30.60 67.80 22.33
C GLN A 48 29.63 67.21 21.29
N ARG A 49 29.00 68.06 20.45
CA ARG A 49 28.16 67.57 19.34
C ARG A 49 28.95 66.72 18.35
N LEU A 50 30.13 67.18 17.93
CA LEU A 50 30.99 66.42 17.01
C LEU A 50 31.45 65.10 17.62
N GLN A 51 31.73 65.04 18.92
CA GLN A 51 32.05 63.79 19.61
C GLN A 51 30.88 62.79 19.62
N LEU A 52 29.65 63.27 19.81
CA LEU A 52 28.46 62.42 19.73
C LEU A 52 28.23 61.90 18.30
N GLU A 53 28.43 62.74 17.29
CA GLU A 53 28.34 62.32 15.87
C GLU A 53 29.41 61.28 15.53
N VAL A 54 30.66 61.48 15.96
CA VAL A 54 31.75 60.50 15.76
C VAL A 54 31.43 59.16 16.43
N SER A 55 30.87 59.19 17.66
CA SER A 55 30.43 57.97 18.33
C SER A 55 29.32 57.26 17.55
N GLY A 56 28.33 58.01 17.03
CA GLY A 56 27.26 57.47 16.21
C GLY A 56 27.75 56.88 14.88
N PHE A 57 28.72 57.52 14.22
CA PHE A 57 29.34 56.99 13.01
C PHE A 57 30.16 55.73 13.28
N ASN A 58 30.89 55.64 14.40
CA ASN A 58 31.61 54.42 14.76
C ASN A 58 30.66 53.23 14.99
N GLN A 59 29.55 53.45 15.67
CA GLN A 59 28.54 52.41 15.88
C GLN A 59 27.96 51.92 14.54
N LYS A 60 27.67 52.84 13.63
CA LYS A 60 27.20 52.53 12.28
C LYS A 60 28.23 51.79 11.43
N ILE A 61 29.52 52.09 11.61
CA ILE A 61 30.62 51.35 10.96
C ILE A 61 30.67 49.91 11.46
N ASP A 62 30.48 49.69 12.76
CA ASP A 62 30.50 48.34 13.34
C ASP A 62 29.27 47.52 12.92
N ASP A 63 28.08 48.14 12.86
CA ASP A 63 26.87 47.52 12.31
C ASP A 63 27.08 47.11 10.82
N LEU A 64 27.63 48.01 10.01
CA LEU A 64 27.92 47.74 8.59
C LEU A 64 28.99 46.65 8.40
N LYS A 65 29.96 46.53 9.31
CA LYS A 65 30.95 45.44 9.28
C LYS A 65 30.32 44.09 9.59
N GLN A 66 29.41 44.02 10.56
CA GLN A 66 28.69 42.79 10.87
C GLN A 66 27.82 42.36 9.68
N GLU A 67 27.11 43.31 9.08
CA GLU A 67 26.31 43.06 7.87
C GLU A 67 27.17 42.55 6.71
N LEU A 68 28.35 43.16 6.50
CA LEU A 68 29.27 42.72 5.45
C LEU A 68 29.77 41.29 5.66
N ILE A 69 30.08 40.90 6.90
CA ILE A 69 30.47 39.52 7.23
C ILE A 69 29.32 38.56 6.93
N HIS A 70 28.09 38.91 7.32
CA HIS A 70 26.90 38.10 7.05
C HIS A 70 26.67 37.89 5.55
N GLN A 71 26.71 38.97 4.77
CA GLN A 71 26.56 38.88 3.31
C GLN A 71 27.69 38.07 2.65
N GLN A 72 28.92 38.16 3.17
CA GLN A 72 30.05 37.37 2.68
C GLN A 72 29.80 35.87 2.90
N THR A 73 29.33 35.48 4.09
CA THR A 73 29.02 34.08 4.40
C THR A 73 27.88 33.52 3.55
N ASP A 74 26.84 34.32 3.30
CA ASP A 74 25.72 33.93 2.43
C ASP A 74 26.16 33.75 0.98
N LEU A 75 27.02 34.64 0.50
CA LEU A 75 27.56 34.58 -0.85
C LEU A 75 28.43 33.33 -1.07
N ASP A 76 29.24 32.96 -0.08
CA ASP A 76 30.05 31.74 -0.16
C ASP A 76 29.18 30.47 -0.09
N ARG A 77 28.12 30.48 0.72
CA ARG A 77 27.12 29.40 0.75
C ARG A 77 26.39 29.25 -0.59
N LEU A 78 25.99 30.36 -1.20
CA LEU A 78 25.36 30.40 -2.53
C LEU A 78 26.30 29.86 -3.62
N LYS A 79 27.58 30.24 -3.60
CA LYS A 79 28.58 29.70 -4.53
C LYS A 79 28.72 28.18 -4.41
N MET A 80 28.79 27.66 -3.19
CA MET A 80 28.86 26.21 -2.96
C MET A 80 27.63 25.49 -3.50
N SER A 81 26.44 26.00 -3.19
CA SER A 81 25.17 25.47 -3.69
C SER A 81 25.12 25.46 -5.22
N LEU A 82 25.58 26.53 -5.87
CA LEU A 82 25.62 26.65 -7.32
C LEU A 82 26.59 25.65 -7.98
N VAL A 83 27.79 25.47 -7.43
CA VAL A 83 28.75 24.46 -7.91
C VAL A 83 28.18 23.05 -7.80
N GLN A 84 27.51 22.75 -6.69
CA GLN A 84 26.87 21.45 -6.49
C GLN A 84 25.67 21.23 -7.42
N ALA A 85 24.83 22.25 -7.62
CA ALA A 85 23.72 22.20 -8.56
C ALA A 85 24.21 21.96 -9.99
N GLN A 86 25.30 22.61 -10.39
CA GLN A 86 25.94 22.37 -11.69
C GLN A 86 26.50 20.94 -11.81
N ALA A 87 27.12 20.42 -10.75
CA ALA A 87 27.61 19.04 -10.73
C ALA A 87 26.46 18.03 -10.82
N ALA A 88 25.38 18.24 -10.06
CA ALA A 88 24.18 17.39 -10.11
C ALA A 88 23.49 17.44 -11.48
N HIS A 89 23.42 18.62 -12.10
CA HIS A 89 22.86 18.80 -13.44
C HIS A 89 23.74 18.13 -14.51
N ARG A 90 25.07 18.25 -14.40
CA ARG A 90 26.00 17.57 -15.30
C ARG A 90 25.90 16.05 -15.17
N GLU A 91 25.84 15.55 -13.94
CA GLU A 91 25.64 14.13 -13.66
C GLU A 91 24.29 13.65 -14.25
N ALA A 92 23.21 14.42 -14.14
CA ALA A 92 21.93 14.10 -14.75
C ALA A 92 21.98 14.04 -16.29
N ILE A 93 22.73 14.94 -16.94
CA ILE A 93 22.93 14.94 -18.39
C ILE A 93 23.78 13.73 -18.82
N GLU A 94 24.88 13.46 -18.12
CA GLU A 94 25.80 12.34 -18.44
C GLU A 94 25.10 10.98 -18.31
N ARG A 95 24.10 10.86 -17.43
CA ARG A 95 23.35 9.62 -17.21
C ARG A 95 22.50 9.19 -18.41
N ASN A 96 22.12 10.09 -19.34
CA ASN A 96 21.22 9.78 -20.48
C ASN A 96 19.96 8.95 -20.09
N THR A 97 19.59 8.94 -18.80
CA THR A 97 18.47 8.15 -18.29
C THR A 97 17.18 8.83 -18.71
N PRO A 98 16.29 8.12 -19.41
CA PRO A 98 14.99 8.68 -19.76
C PRO A 98 14.21 9.00 -18.49
N GLU A 99 13.54 10.16 -18.47
CA GLU A 99 12.64 10.52 -17.39
C GLU A 99 11.42 9.60 -17.42
N LEU A 100 11.43 8.59 -16.54
CA LEU A 100 10.35 7.62 -16.42
C LEU A 100 9.21 8.25 -15.63
N ALA A 101 8.19 8.69 -16.36
CA ALA A 101 6.91 9.13 -15.81
C ALA A 101 5.88 8.00 -15.89
N PRO A 102 4.73 8.13 -15.20
CA PRO A 102 3.58 7.27 -15.45
C PRO A 102 3.31 7.11 -16.96
N PRO A 103 3.03 5.88 -17.45
CA PRO A 103 2.78 5.64 -18.86
C PRO A 103 1.74 6.60 -19.44
N ARG A 104 2.09 7.30 -20.53
CA ARG A 104 1.10 8.09 -21.28
C ARG A 104 0.08 7.15 -21.91
N ARG A 105 -1.20 7.45 -21.71
CA ARG A 105 -2.30 6.65 -22.24
C ARG A 105 -2.38 6.77 -23.75
N ILE A 106 -2.10 5.66 -24.44
CA ILE A 106 -2.36 5.51 -25.88
C ILE A 106 -3.70 4.79 -26.00
N LEU A 107 -4.72 5.55 -26.37
CA LEU A 107 -6.08 5.04 -26.54
C LEU A 107 -6.39 4.88 -28.03
N ILE A 108 -7.05 3.78 -28.37
CA ILE A 108 -7.70 3.67 -29.67
C ILE A 108 -8.98 4.52 -29.64
N ASN A 109 -9.40 5.08 -30.78
CA ASN A 109 -10.62 5.87 -30.85
C ASN A 109 -11.49 5.39 -32.02
N SER A 110 -11.74 4.09 -32.04
CA SER A 110 -12.56 3.44 -33.07
C SER A 110 -13.33 2.27 -32.49
N LEU A 111 -14.58 2.12 -32.93
CA LEU A 111 -15.42 0.98 -32.58
C LEU A 111 -14.87 -0.32 -33.19
N PRO A 112 -15.18 -1.49 -32.59
CA PRO A 112 -14.78 -2.79 -33.13
C PRO A 112 -15.29 -3.00 -34.56
N THR A 113 -14.40 -3.43 -35.46
CA THR A 113 -14.78 -3.74 -36.84
C THR A 113 -15.59 -5.03 -36.89
N ASN A 114 -16.60 -5.07 -37.77
CA ASN A 114 -17.48 -6.22 -37.90
C ASN A 114 -16.80 -7.30 -38.76
N LEU A 115 -16.47 -8.45 -38.16
CA LEU A 115 -15.90 -9.61 -38.84
C LEU A 115 -16.90 -10.77 -38.88
N LYS A 116 -16.93 -11.50 -40.00
CA LYS A 116 -17.72 -12.73 -40.11
C LYS A 116 -17.00 -13.86 -39.39
N PHE A 117 -17.71 -14.57 -38.52
CA PHE A 117 -17.18 -15.68 -37.73
C PHE A 117 -17.79 -17.02 -38.11
N THR A 118 -16.98 -18.07 -38.07
CA THR A 118 -17.41 -19.47 -38.20
C THR A 118 -17.27 -20.18 -36.86
N SER A 119 -18.35 -20.77 -36.35
CA SER A 119 -18.46 -21.32 -34.99
C SER A 119 -17.45 -22.42 -34.63
N SER A 120 -16.89 -23.12 -35.63
CA SER A 120 -15.90 -24.20 -35.44
C SER A 120 -14.56 -23.74 -34.86
N GLU A 121 -14.25 -22.45 -34.87
CA GLU A 121 -12.99 -21.91 -34.35
C GLU A 121 -13.01 -21.62 -32.83
N SER A 122 -14.20 -21.55 -32.22
CA SER A 122 -14.41 -21.06 -30.84
C SER A 122 -13.74 -21.90 -29.75
N SER A 123 -13.71 -23.23 -29.92
CA SER A 123 -13.08 -24.19 -28.99
C SER A 123 -11.55 -24.13 -29.00
N SER A 124 -10.96 -23.66 -30.10
CA SER A 124 -9.51 -23.51 -30.28
C SER A 124 -8.98 -22.14 -29.83
N CYS A 125 -9.83 -21.29 -29.25
CA CYS A 125 -9.46 -19.94 -28.87
C CYS A 125 -8.37 -19.89 -27.79
N ARG A 126 -7.39 -19.03 -28.06
CA ARG A 126 -6.26 -18.65 -27.24
C ARG A 126 -6.02 -17.15 -27.40
N MET A 127 -5.17 -16.56 -26.57
CA MET A 127 -4.89 -15.12 -26.64
C MET A 127 -4.38 -14.71 -28.03
N PHE A 128 -3.48 -15.48 -28.65
CA PHE A 128 -2.85 -15.10 -29.93
C PHE A 128 -3.77 -15.16 -31.16
N ASN A 129 -4.87 -15.93 -31.13
CA ASN A 129 -5.75 -16.12 -32.29
C ASN A 129 -7.16 -15.52 -32.11
N CYS A 130 -7.65 -15.39 -30.88
CA CYS A 130 -9.01 -14.92 -30.59
C CYS A 130 -9.08 -13.57 -29.88
N PHE A 131 -7.97 -13.05 -29.36
CA PHE A 131 -7.92 -11.73 -28.73
C PHE A 131 -7.28 -10.69 -29.66
N ASP A 132 -7.87 -9.51 -29.77
CA ASP A 132 -7.32 -8.39 -30.55
C ASP A 132 -6.45 -7.49 -29.65
N HIS A 133 -5.15 -7.73 -29.70
CA HIS A 133 -4.16 -6.94 -28.96
C HIS A 133 -4.06 -5.47 -29.45
N SER A 134 -4.51 -5.15 -30.67
CA SER A 134 -4.39 -3.79 -31.22
C SER A 134 -5.22 -2.76 -30.44
N ARG A 135 -6.26 -3.20 -29.73
CA ARG A 135 -7.10 -2.34 -28.88
C ARG A 135 -6.56 -2.16 -27.46
N CYS A 136 -5.53 -2.91 -27.10
CA CYS A 136 -5.00 -3.04 -25.75
C CYS A 136 -3.50 -2.76 -25.71
N ALA A 137 -3.10 -1.55 -26.12
CA ALA A 137 -1.70 -1.12 -26.04
C ALA A 137 -1.17 -1.20 -24.60
N LEU A 138 0.12 -1.52 -24.44
CA LEU A 138 0.78 -1.64 -23.13
C LEU A 138 0.64 -0.39 -22.26
N THR A 139 0.49 0.78 -22.87
CA THR A 139 0.36 2.06 -22.15
C THR A 139 -1.08 2.57 -22.07
N SER A 140 -2.07 1.86 -22.62
CA SER A 140 -3.48 2.30 -22.68
C SER A 140 -4.11 2.58 -21.30
N GLY A 141 -3.57 1.98 -20.24
CA GLY A 141 -4.19 1.99 -18.91
C GLY A 141 -5.34 0.99 -18.79
N PHE A 142 -5.44 0.05 -19.73
CA PHE A 142 -6.44 -1.03 -19.75
C PHE A 142 -7.89 -0.55 -19.60
N PRO A 143 -8.39 0.35 -20.46
CA PRO A 143 -9.76 0.88 -20.34
C PRO A 143 -10.82 -0.22 -20.54
N ILE A 144 -11.86 -0.20 -19.73
CA ILE A 144 -12.91 -1.23 -19.70
C ILE A 144 -14.27 -0.59 -19.90
N TYR A 145 -15.08 -1.14 -20.80
CA TYR A 145 -16.47 -0.72 -20.95
C TYR A 145 -17.41 -1.79 -20.40
N LEU A 146 -18.30 -1.39 -19.49
CA LEU A 146 -19.37 -2.25 -18.98
C LEU A 146 -20.66 -1.99 -19.77
N TYR A 147 -21.21 -3.01 -20.41
CA TYR A 147 -22.57 -2.93 -20.94
C TYR A 147 -23.56 -2.78 -19.79
N ASP A 148 -24.39 -1.74 -19.83
CA ASP A 148 -25.42 -1.54 -18.81
C ASP A 148 -26.42 -2.72 -18.86
N PRO A 149 -26.51 -3.56 -17.80
CA PRO A 149 -27.39 -4.71 -17.78
C PRO A 149 -28.88 -4.34 -17.79
N ASP A 150 -29.24 -3.08 -17.50
CA ASP A 150 -30.61 -2.56 -17.64
C ASP A 150 -30.98 -2.28 -19.11
N VAL A 151 -30.00 -1.92 -19.93
CA VAL A 151 -30.21 -1.50 -21.32
C VAL A 151 -29.96 -2.65 -22.30
N PHE A 152 -28.89 -3.42 -22.07
CA PHE A 152 -28.39 -4.44 -22.99
C PHE A 152 -28.60 -5.86 -22.45
N SER A 153 -29.85 -6.22 -22.11
CA SER A 153 -30.16 -7.57 -21.66
C SER A 153 -30.16 -8.58 -22.82
N VAL A 154 -29.24 -9.55 -22.73
CA VAL A 154 -29.11 -10.69 -23.66
C VAL A 154 -29.81 -11.96 -23.17
N ILE A 155 -30.56 -11.85 -22.07
CA ILE A 155 -31.28 -12.96 -21.44
C ILE A 155 -32.71 -13.05 -22.00
N ASN A 156 -33.25 -14.27 -22.03
CA ASN A 156 -34.61 -14.54 -22.48
C ASN A 156 -35.64 -13.93 -21.51
N PRO A 157 -36.80 -13.43 -21.97
CA PRO A 157 -37.75 -12.69 -21.12
C PRO A 157 -38.31 -13.46 -19.91
N THR A 158 -38.25 -14.80 -19.93
CA THR A 158 -38.69 -15.65 -18.81
C THR A 158 -37.65 -15.77 -17.70
N TRP A 159 -36.48 -15.16 -17.89
CA TRP A 159 -35.33 -15.21 -16.99
C TRP A 159 -34.90 -13.79 -16.64
N ASP A 160 -34.41 -13.58 -15.43
CA ASP A 160 -33.83 -12.31 -15.02
C ASP A 160 -32.52 -12.56 -14.27
N ILE A 161 -31.57 -11.64 -14.40
CA ILE A 161 -30.29 -11.73 -13.69
C ILE A 161 -30.55 -11.37 -12.23
N ASP A 162 -29.90 -12.07 -11.30
CA ASP A 162 -29.99 -11.74 -9.88
C ASP A 162 -29.75 -10.24 -9.63
N GLY A 163 -30.74 -9.58 -9.02
CA GLY A 163 -30.73 -8.13 -8.83
C GLY A 163 -29.58 -7.64 -7.93
N PHE A 164 -29.11 -8.49 -7.01
CA PHE A 164 -27.93 -8.17 -6.20
C PHE A 164 -26.68 -8.14 -7.09
N LEU A 165 -26.44 -9.14 -7.94
CA LEU A 165 -25.30 -9.16 -8.86
C LEU A 165 -25.34 -7.97 -9.82
N LYS A 166 -26.52 -7.69 -10.38
CA LYS A 166 -26.72 -6.57 -11.30
C LYS A 166 -26.33 -5.23 -10.68
N THR A 167 -26.81 -4.96 -9.46
CA THR A 167 -26.51 -3.73 -8.73
C THR A 167 -25.05 -3.69 -8.27
N THR A 168 -24.57 -4.79 -7.69
CA THR A 168 -23.23 -4.89 -7.10
C THR A 168 -22.15 -4.76 -8.15
N ILE A 169 -22.23 -5.50 -9.27
CA ILE A 169 -21.21 -5.43 -10.33
C ILE A 169 -21.18 -4.05 -10.99
N LYS A 170 -22.36 -3.42 -11.20
CA LYS A 170 -22.46 -2.04 -11.71
C LYS A 170 -21.78 -1.05 -10.76
N GLN A 171 -22.01 -1.18 -9.45
CA GLN A 171 -21.39 -0.33 -8.44
C GLN A 171 -19.87 -0.57 -8.33
N THR A 172 -19.46 -1.82 -8.18
CA THR A 172 -18.07 -2.26 -8.04
C THR A 172 -17.21 -1.83 -9.23
N LEU A 173 -17.63 -2.17 -10.45
CA LEU A 173 -16.91 -1.75 -11.66
C LEU A 173 -17.02 -0.24 -11.88
N GLY A 174 -18.10 0.39 -11.39
CA GLY A 174 -18.30 1.83 -11.34
C GLY A 174 -17.17 2.59 -10.63
N TYR A 175 -16.61 2.01 -9.56
CA TYR A 175 -15.48 2.58 -8.82
C TYR A 175 -14.12 2.09 -9.28
N ASN A 176 -14.07 1.12 -10.20
CA ASN A 176 -12.81 0.59 -10.70
C ASN A 176 -12.09 1.63 -11.58
N ALA A 177 -10.81 1.85 -11.32
CA ALA A 177 -9.99 2.88 -11.97
C ALA A 177 -9.81 2.68 -13.50
N HIS A 178 -10.18 1.51 -14.02
CA HIS A 178 -10.08 1.16 -15.43
C HIS A 178 -11.38 1.43 -16.22
N LEU A 179 -12.50 1.74 -15.57
CA LEU A 179 -13.77 1.96 -16.27
C LEU A 179 -13.72 3.19 -17.20
N THR A 180 -14.22 3.05 -18.42
CA THR A 180 -14.45 4.16 -19.37
C THR A 180 -15.91 4.24 -19.77
N SER A 181 -16.41 5.46 -19.93
CA SER A 181 -17.75 5.73 -20.49
C SER A 181 -17.75 5.72 -22.03
N ASN A 182 -16.59 5.86 -22.67
CA ASN A 182 -16.46 5.88 -24.12
C ASN A 182 -16.17 4.46 -24.67
N PRO A 183 -17.12 3.81 -25.37
CA PRO A 183 -16.91 2.47 -25.91
C PRO A 183 -15.84 2.42 -27.01
N ALA A 184 -15.52 3.54 -27.66
CA ALA A 184 -14.49 3.58 -28.70
C ALA A 184 -13.06 3.44 -28.12
N GLU A 185 -12.86 3.84 -26.86
CA GLU A 185 -11.58 3.79 -26.14
C GLU A 185 -11.33 2.49 -25.41
N ALA A 186 -12.39 1.72 -25.14
CA ALA A 186 -12.33 0.51 -24.35
C ALA A 186 -11.36 -0.50 -24.97
N CYS A 187 -10.50 -1.14 -24.18
CA CYS A 187 -9.68 -2.28 -24.59
C CYS A 187 -10.49 -3.58 -24.52
N ILE A 188 -11.31 -3.73 -23.47
CA ILE A 188 -12.22 -4.86 -23.26
C ILE A 188 -13.65 -4.40 -22.98
N TYR A 189 -14.61 -5.26 -23.33
CA TYR A 189 -16.03 -5.06 -23.06
C TYR A 189 -16.54 -6.13 -22.12
N ILE A 190 -17.15 -5.73 -21.01
CA ILE A 190 -17.70 -6.64 -20.00
C ILE A 190 -19.22 -6.70 -20.14
N LEU A 191 -19.77 -7.90 -20.17
CA LEU A 191 -21.20 -8.17 -20.18
C LEU A 191 -21.57 -9.13 -19.05
N LEU A 192 -22.50 -8.72 -18.19
CA LEU A 192 -23.09 -9.60 -17.17
C LEU A 192 -24.22 -10.42 -17.78
N ILE A 193 -24.13 -11.75 -17.65
CA ILE A 193 -25.10 -12.70 -18.23
C ILE A 193 -25.70 -13.67 -17.21
N GLY A 194 -25.18 -13.75 -15.99
CA GLY A 194 -25.73 -14.61 -14.93
C GLY A 194 -25.19 -14.27 -13.55
N GLU A 195 -25.73 -14.82 -12.46
CA GLU A 195 -26.75 -15.89 -12.36
C GLU A 195 -28.15 -15.46 -12.84
N ALA A 196 -28.67 -16.10 -13.90
CA ALA A 196 -30.03 -15.83 -14.39
C ALA A 196 -31.02 -16.83 -13.80
N LEU A 197 -32.07 -16.32 -13.18
CA LEU A 197 -33.09 -17.08 -12.46
C LEU A 197 -34.44 -17.02 -13.20
N PRO A 198 -35.27 -18.07 -13.12
CA PRO A 198 -36.62 -18.02 -13.69
C PRO A 198 -37.46 -16.90 -13.06
N SER A 199 -38.03 -16.04 -13.89
CA SER A 199 -38.90 -14.95 -13.42
C SER A 199 -40.32 -15.48 -13.19
N ASN A 200 -40.81 -15.41 -11.95
CA ASN A 200 -42.20 -15.70 -11.60
C ASN A 200 -43.11 -14.53 -12.01
N SER A 201 -43.31 -14.29 -13.30
CA SER A 201 -44.32 -13.33 -13.79
C SER A 201 -45.64 -14.07 -14.04
N PRO A 202 -46.68 -13.93 -13.18
CA PRO A 202 -47.96 -14.60 -13.37
C PRO A 202 -48.80 -13.80 -14.37
N GLY A 203 -48.61 -14.04 -15.67
CA GLY A 203 -49.49 -13.44 -16.67
C GLY A 203 -48.84 -13.18 -18.01
N SER A 204 -48.48 -14.22 -18.75
CA SER A 204 -48.54 -14.17 -20.21
C SER A 204 -48.35 -15.57 -20.79
N SER A 205 -49.16 -15.88 -21.80
CA SER A 205 -49.05 -17.06 -22.66
C SER A 205 -47.77 -16.98 -23.51
N HIS A 206 -46.61 -17.13 -22.90
CA HIS A 206 -45.32 -17.03 -23.56
C HIS A 206 -44.56 -18.36 -23.58
N GLN A 207 -43.91 -18.61 -24.72
CA GLN A 207 -43.05 -19.75 -24.98
C GLN A 207 -42.03 -19.89 -23.85
N VAL A 208 -41.99 -21.06 -23.20
CA VAL A 208 -41.01 -21.36 -22.16
C VAL A 208 -39.67 -21.61 -22.85
N PHE A 209 -38.71 -20.71 -22.64
CA PHE A 209 -37.36 -20.88 -23.17
C PHE A 209 -36.54 -21.79 -22.24
N PRO A 210 -36.02 -22.93 -22.74
CA PRO A 210 -35.28 -23.89 -21.92
C PRO A 210 -33.89 -23.39 -21.52
N HIS A 211 -33.30 -22.47 -22.30
CA HIS A 211 -31.98 -21.89 -22.04
C HIS A 211 -32.11 -20.40 -21.69
N PRO A 212 -31.35 -19.86 -20.74
CA PRO A 212 -31.50 -18.46 -20.32
C PRO A 212 -30.89 -17.46 -21.32
N LEU A 213 -29.80 -17.81 -22.00
CA LEU A 213 -29.12 -16.92 -22.95
C LEU A 213 -29.84 -16.85 -24.31
N HIS A 214 -29.99 -15.65 -24.86
CA HIS A 214 -30.50 -15.42 -26.22
C HIS A 214 -29.36 -15.03 -27.18
N VAL A 215 -28.72 -16.03 -27.81
CA VAL A 215 -27.52 -15.87 -28.66
C VAL A 215 -27.68 -14.82 -29.77
N LYS A 216 -28.85 -14.73 -30.42
CA LYS A 216 -29.08 -13.71 -31.45
C LYS A 216 -29.03 -12.28 -30.91
N LYS A 217 -29.46 -12.06 -29.65
CA LYS A 217 -29.36 -10.76 -29.00
C LYS A 217 -27.90 -10.43 -28.68
N LEU A 218 -27.15 -11.42 -28.20
CA LEU A 218 -25.71 -11.30 -27.96
C LEU A 218 -24.97 -10.83 -29.22
N HIS A 219 -25.20 -11.49 -30.36
CA HIS A 219 -24.56 -11.12 -31.63
C HIS A 219 -25.05 -9.78 -32.20
N SER A 220 -26.22 -9.29 -31.77
CA SER A 220 -26.77 -7.98 -32.16
C SER A 220 -26.30 -6.81 -31.29
N LEU A 221 -25.49 -7.06 -30.25
CA LEU A 221 -24.97 -5.98 -29.41
C LEU A 221 -24.17 -4.97 -30.24
N PRO A 222 -24.29 -3.66 -29.95
CA PRO A 222 -23.77 -2.60 -30.81
C PRO A 222 -22.25 -2.65 -30.98
N TYR A 223 -21.51 -3.14 -29.98
CA TYR A 223 -20.05 -3.18 -30.01
C TYR A 223 -19.49 -4.61 -30.10
N TRP A 224 -20.33 -5.63 -30.36
CA TRP A 224 -19.91 -7.05 -30.42
C TRP A 224 -18.82 -7.33 -31.47
N GLY A 225 -18.75 -6.51 -32.53
CA GLY A 225 -17.76 -6.68 -33.59
C GLY A 225 -17.99 -7.92 -34.47
N GLY A 226 -19.15 -8.56 -34.38
CA GLY A 226 -19.55 -9.74 -35.16
C GLY A 226 -19.08 -11.08 -34.57
N ASP A 227 -17.91 -11.12 -33.93
CA ASP A 227 -17.28 -12.35 -33.46
C ASP A 227 -17.01 -12.39 -31.94
N GLY A 228 -17.26 -11.32 -31.19
CA GLY A 228 -17.10 -11.28 -29.73
C GLY A 228 -15.65 -11.16 -29.23
N ARG A 229 -14.68 -10.86 -30.10
CA ARG A 229 -13.30 -10.60 -29.63
C ARG A 229 -13.26 -9.44 -28.64
N ASN A 230 -12.35 -9.53 -27.67
CA ASN A 230 -12.19 -8.58 -26.56
C ASN A 230 -13.43 -8.43 -25.65
N HIS A 231 -14.45 -9.29 -25.80
CA HIS A 231 -15.58 -9.34 -24.88
C HIS A 231 -15.35 -10.36 -23.77
N ILE A 232 -15.89 -10.06 -22.60
CA ILE A 232 -15.84 -10.90 -21.41
C ILE A 232 -17.28 -11.12 -20.96
N LEU A 233 -17.68 -12.38 -20.87
CA LEU A 233 -18.99 -12.80 -20.41
C LEU A 233 -18.90 -13.23 -18.95
N LEU A 234 -19.55 -12.49 -18.06
CA LEU A 234 -19.59 -12.77 -16.63
C LEU A 234 -20.83 -13.60 -16.28
N ASN A 235 -20.62 -14.85 -15.92
CA ASN A 235 -21.64 -15.73 -15.35
C ASN A 235 -21.23 -16.09 -13.91
N LEU A 236 -21.65 -15.25 -12.95
CA LEU A 236 -21.23 -15.34 -11.56
C LEU A 236 -22.29 -16.08 -10.73
N SER A 237 -21.97 -17.25 -10.19
CA SER A 237 -22.87 -17.99 -9.31
C SER A 237 -22.99 -17.34 -7.92
N ARG A 238 -24.18 -17.37 -7.31
CA ARG A 238 -24.40 -16.88 -5.94
C ARG A 238 -25.42 -17.69 -5.15
N ARG A 239 -26.66 -17.82 -5.61
CA ARG A 239 -27.77 -18.46 -4.88
C ARG A 239 -27.85 -19.95 -5.20
N ASP A 240 -27.99 -20.27 -6.47
CA ASP A 240 -28.02 -21.64 -6.97
C ASP A 240 -26.61 -22.06 -7.40
N LEU A 241 -26.00 -22.92 -6.59
CA LEU A 241 -24.69 -23.51 -6.85
C LEU A 241 -24.78 -24.81 -7.66
N SER A 242 -25.97 -25.18 -8.14
CA SER A 242 -26.17 -26.35 -9.00
C SER A 242 -25.41 -26.21 -10.32
N ILE A 243 -24.99 -27.33 -10.88
CA ILE A 243 -24.23 -27.38 -12.14
C ILE A 243 -25.02 -26.75 -13.29
N ASN A 244 -26.33 -26.98 -13.36
CA ASN A 244 -27.17 -26.47 -14.45
C ASN A 244 -27.29 -24.94 -14.43
N SER A 245 -27.45 -24.34 -13.24
CA SER A 245 -27.48 -22.89 -13.09
C SER A 245 -26.10 -22.26 -13.26
N SER A 246 -25.03 -22.98 -12.88
CA SER A 246 -23.67 -22.44 -12.94
C SER A 246 -22.95 -22.60 -14.29
N ASN A 247 -23.39 -23.50 -15.17
CA ASN A 247 -22.86 -23.63 -16.54
C ASN A 247 -23.92 -23.34 -17.62
N MET A 248 -24.49 -22.13 -17.58
CA MET A 248 -25.56 -21.70 -18.49
C MET A 248 -25.13 -21.57 -19.96
N LEU A 249 -23.83 -21.53 -20.20
CA LEU A 249 -23.21 -21.32 -21.51
C LEU A 249 -22.88 -22.62 -22.24
N ASP A 250 -23.22 -23.77 -21.67
CA ASP A 250 -22.98 -25.05 -22.33
C ASP A 250 -23.67 -25.07 -23.70
N ASN A 251 -22.95 -25.54 -24.72
CA ASN A 251 -23.40 -25.59 -26.12
C ASN A 251 -23.90 -24.26 -26.73
N SER A 252 -23.54 -23.10 -26.17
CA SER A 252 -23.91 -21.77 -26.69
C SER A 252 -22.77 -21.14 -27.50
N ASP A 253 -23.06 -20.59 -28.68
CA ASP A 253 -22.07 -19.92 -29.53
C ASP A 253 -21.76 -18.49 -29.02
N THR A 254 -20.73 -18.39 -28.18
CA THR A 254 -20.22 -17.13 -27.63
C THR A 254 -19.13 -16.48 -28.49
N GLY A 255 -18.82 -17.05 -29.66
CA GLY A 255 -17.76 -16.57 -30.53
C GLY A 255 -16.37 -16.66 -29.88
N ARG A 256 -15.64 -15.54 -29.92
CA ARG A 256 -14.28 -15.35 -29.40
C ARG A 256 -14.24 -14.70 -28.02
N ALA A 257 -15.40 -14.55 -27.36
CA ALA A 257 -15.45 -13.93 -26.04
C ALA A 257 -14.79 -14.80 -24.97
N ILE A 258 -14.15 -14.16 -24.00
CA ILE A 258 -13.62 -14.79 -22.79
C ILE A 258 -14.78 -15.13 -21.86
N ILE A 259 -14.82 -16.35 -21.35
CA ILE A 259 -15.86 -16.81 -20.43
C ILE A 259 -15.32 -16.77 -19.00
N VAL A 260 -16.11 -16.20 -18.09
CA VAL A 260 -15.78 -16.09 -16.67
C VAL A 260 -16.92 -16.70 -15.86
N GLN A 261 -16.68 -17.87 -15.26
CA GLN A 261 -17.66 -18.59 -14.46
C GLN A 261 -17.02 -19.56 -13.47
N SER A 262 -17.84 -20.13 -12.56
CA SER A 262 -17.39 -21.01 -11.48
C SER A 262 -17.40 -22.52 -11.84
N THR A 263 -18.20 -22.90 -12.84
CA THR A 263 -18.33 -24.30 -13.31
C THR A 263 -17.87 -24.42 -14.75
N PHE A 264 -17.04 -25.42 -15.06
CA PHE A 264 -16.58 -25.67 -16.43
C PHE A 264 -16.49 -27.17 -16.72
N LEU A 265 -16.89 -27.54 -17.94
CA LEU A 265 -16.55 -28.81 -18.57
C LEU A 265 -15.20 -28.71 -19.29
N ARG A 266 -14.48 -29.82 -19.39
CA ARG A 266 -13.17 -29.94 -20.04
C ARG A 266 -13.23 -29.67 -21.55
N SER A 267 -14.36 -29.99 -22.18
CA SER A 267 -14.63 -29.68 -23.59
C SER A 267 -14.83 -28.18 -23.86
N GLN A 268 -15.25 -27.42 -22.85
CA GLN A 268 -15.60 -26.01 -22.95
C GLN A 268 -14.46 -25.08 -22.48
N TYR A 269 -13.77 -25.46 -21.39
CA TYR A 269 -12.75 -24.63 -20.78
C TYR A 269 -11.53 -24.45 -21.69
N ARG A 270 -11.15 -23.20 -21.96
CA ARG A 270 -9.95 -22.87 -22.73
C ARG A 270 -8.85 -22.36 -21.79
N PRO A 271 -7.84 -23.19 -21.44
CA PRO A 271 -6.80 -22.80 -20.51
C PRO A 271 -6.01 -21.57 -20.99
N GLY A 272 -5.77 -20.62 -20.09
CA GLY A 272 -5.10 -19.35 -20.40
C GLY A 272 -5.92 -18.39 -21.27
N PHE A 273 -7.20 -18.68 -21.49
CA PHE A 273 -8.14 -17.81 -22.19
C PHE A 273 -9.37 -17.53 -21.31
N ASP A 274 -10.05 -18.57 -20.83
CA ASP A 274 -11.17 -18.47 -19.88
C ASP A 274 -10.70 -18.38 -18.43
N ILE A 275 -11.54 -17.82 -17.55
CA ILE A 275 -11.20 -17.59 -16.14
C ILE A 275 -12.19 -18.30 -15.23
N ILE A 276 -11.63 -19.09 -14.31
CA ILE A 276 -12.38 -19.71 -13.22
C ILE A 276 -12.45 -18.72 -12.06
N VAL A 277 -13.65 -18.47 -11.57
CA VAL A 277 -13.92 -17.51 -10.48
C VAL A 277 -14.70 -18.15 -9.34
N PRO A 278 -14.55 -17.66 -8.10
CA PRO A 278 -15.35 -18.15 -6.99
C PRO A 278 -16.80 -17.64 -7.11
N PRO A 279 -17.77 -18.34 -6.53
CA PRO A 279 -19.10 -17.81 -6.32
C PRO A 279 -19.07 -16.54 -5.47
N ILE A 280 -19.96 -15.58 -5.77
CA ILE A 280 -20.02 -14.29 -5.07
C ILE A 280 -20.86 -14.45 -3.79
N LEU A 281 -20.26 -15.02 -2.75
CA LEU A 281 -20.93 -15.30 -1.46
C LEU A 281 -20.81 -14.15 -0.45
N GLY A 282 -19.80 -13.30 -0.62
CA GLY A 282 -19.52 -12.20 0.30
C GLY A 282 -20.38 -10.93 0.10
N PRO A 283 -20.10 -9.89 0.91
CA PRO A 283 -20.71 -8.58 0.73
C PRO A 283 -20.18 -7.87 -0.53
N PRO A 284 -20.84 -6.76 -0.97
CA PRO A 284 -20.39 -5.97 -2.12
C PRO A 284 -18.93 -5.49 -2.04
N GLY A 285 -18.48 -5.05 -0.86
CA GLY A 285 -17.15 -4.49 -0.63
C GLY A 285 -16.93 -4.21 0.87
N GLY A 286 -15.77 -3.66 1.21
CA GLY A 286 -15.40 -3.30 2.59
C GLY A 286 -14.59 -4.36 3.33
N ASP A 287 -14.35 -4.09 4.62
CA ASP A 287 -13.54 -4.92 5.50
C ASP A 287 -14.29 -6.19 5.94
N VAL A 288 -13.62 -7.35 5.89
CA VAL A 288 -14.21 -8.69 6.17
C VAL A 288 -13.60 -9.41 7.37
N TRP A 289 -12.70 -8.76 8.10
CA TRP A 289 -11.95 -9.38 9.21
C TRP A 289 -12.84 -9.98 10.31
N GLN A 290 -14.04 -9.43 10.53
CA GLN A 290 -15.01 -9.96 11.52
C GLN A 290 -15.48 -11.37 11.18
N GLU A 291 -15.39 -11.76 9.92
CA GLU A 291 -15.81 -13.07 9.47
C GLU A 291 -14.71 -14.13 9.60
N CYS A 292 -13.45 -13.68 9.74
CA CYS A 292 -12.27 -14.52 9.81
C CYS A 292 -12.22 -15.31 11.12
N ALA A 293 -11.84 -16.59 11.02
CA ALA A 293 -11.55 -17.39 12.20
C ALA A 293 -10.12 -17.12 12.72
N SER A 294 -9.91 -17.41 14.01
CA SER A 294 -8.57 -17.40 14.61
C SER A 294 -7.63 -18.39 13.89
N MET A 295 -6.40 -17.94 13.65
CA MET A 295 -5.34 -18.77 13.07
C MET A 295 -4.84 -19.85 14.03
N VAL A 296 -4.93 -19.58 15.34
CA VAL A 296 -4.50 -20.46 16.43
C VAL A 296 -5.70 -21.05 17.17
N PRO A 297 -5.60 -22.27 17.71
CA PRO A 297 -4.45 -23.19 17.66
C PRO A 297 -4.21 -23.80 16.28
N ALA A 298 -2.97 -24.17 15.97
CA ALA A 298 -2.59 -24.78 14.68
C ALA A 298 -3.38 -26.06 14.39
N ARG A 299 -3.52 -26.94 15.39
CA ARG A 299 -4.41 -28.11 15.33
C ARG A 299 -5.68 -27.83 16.10
N ARG A 300 -6.82 -28.11 15.47
CA ARG A 300 -8.16 -27.88 16.01
C ARG A 300 -8.83 -29.21 16.36
N LYS A 301 -10.05 -29.14 16.91
CA LYS A 301 -10.81 -30.27 17.45
C LYS A 301 -10.90 -31.45 16.47
N TYR A 302 -11.25 -31.18 15.21
CA TYR A 302 -11.27 -32.20 14.17
C TYR A 302 -9.98 -32.12 13.36
N LEU A 303 -9.35 -33.28 13.13
CA LEU A 303 -8.22 -33.35 12.20
C LEU A 303 -8.72 -33.06 10.79
N LEU A 304 -9.76 -33.77 10.35
CA LEU A 304 -10.36 -33.64 9.03
C LEU A 304 -11.89 -33.63 9.14
N SER A 305 -12.54 -32.76 8.38
CA SER A 305 -13.99 -32.78 8.21
C SER A 305 -14.42 -32.90 6.74
N PHE A 306 -15.56 -33.53 6.51
CA PHE A 306 -16.22 -33.66 5.22
C PHE A 306 -17.75 -33.56 5.42
N GLN A 307 -18.41 -32.77 4.57
CA GLN A 307 -19.85 -32.64 4.52
C GLN A 307 -20.30 -32.48 3.07
N GLY A 308 -20.94 -33.51 2.51
CA GLY A 308 -21.57 -33.41 1.21
C GLY A 308 -22.37 -34.65 0.86
N GLU A 309 -23.25 -34.53 -0.13
CA GLU A 309 -24.12 -35.60 -0.61
C GLU A 309 -23.98 -35.76 -2.13
N ILE A 310 -23.91 -36.99 -2.60
CA ILE A 310 -23.97 -37.33 -4.03
C ILE A 310 -25.32 -37.99 -4.33
N LYS A 311 -26.13 -37.40 -5.20
CA LYS A 311 -27.45 -37.94 -5.55
C LYS A 311 -27.32 -38.91 -6.73
N THR A 312 -27.08 -40.19 -6.44
CA THR A 312 -27.13 -41.25 -7.47
C THR A 312 -28.56 -41.68 -7.73
N THR A 313 -28.94 -41.82 -9.00
CA THR A 313 -30.24 -42.43 -9.34
C THR A 313 -30.19 -43.89 -8.94
N LYS A 314 -30.86 -44.25 -7.83
CA LYS A 314 -31.10 -45.65 -7.48
C LYS A 314 -31.76 -46.35 -8.68
N SER A 315 -31.00 -47.25 -9.30
CA SER A 315 -31.39 -48.31 -10.22
C SER A 315 -32.89 -48.42 -10.52
N LEU A 316 -33.27 -48.07 -11.76
CA LEU A 316 -34.51 -48.55 -12.38
C LEU A 316 -34.33 -50.03 -12.80
N SER A 317 -33.96 -50.91 -11.87
CA SER A 317 -33.96 -52.36 -12.11
C SER A 317 -35.34 -52.93 -11.81
N SER A 318 -36.33 -52.57 -12.63
CA SER A 318 -37.52 -53.39 -12.90
C SER A 318 -38.44 -52.71 -13.92
N SER A 319 -38.10 -52.78 -15.20
CA SER A 319 -39.09 -52.94 -16.29
C SER A 319 -38.36 -53.07 -17.62
N GLY A 320 -38.49 -54.24 -18.24
CA GLY A 320 -37.86 -54.52 -19.53
C GLY A 320 -38.52 -53.77 -20.69
N SER A 321 -37.74 -53.51 -21.75
CA SER A 321 -38.04 -53.98 -23.11
C SER A 321 -37.09 -53.36 -24.16
N THR A 322 -36.55 -54.26 -24.99
CA THR A 322 -36.25 -54.13 -26.44
C THR A 322 -35.25 -53.10 -26.96
N SER A 323 -34.02 -53.59 -27.14
CA SER A 323 -33.16 -53.53 -28.35
C SER A 323 -33.41 -52.46 -29.43
N ARG A 324 -32.42 -51.59 -29.62
CA ARG A 324 -31.90 -51.14 -30.95
C ARG A 324 -30.39 -50.85 -30.85
N PRO A 325 -29.54 -51.24 -31.81
CA PRO A 325 -28.10 -50.99 -31.76
C PRO A 325 -27.73 -49.73 -32.55
N ILE A 326 -26.92 -48.85 -31.97
CA ILE A 326 -26.09 -47.87 -32.69
C ILE A 326 -24.75 -47.77 -31.96
N ASP A 327 -23.68 -47.92 -32.74
CA ASP A 327 -22.25 -47.96 -32.41
C ASP A 327 -21.70 -46.69 -31.72
N ASP A 328 -20.50 -46.86 -31.13
CA ASP A 328 -19.55 -45.88 -30.55
C ASP A 328 -19.63 -45.53 -29.05
N ALA A 329 -20.50 -46.19 -28.25
CA ALA A 329 -20.64 -45.93 -26.80
C ALA A 329 -20.01 -46.98 -25.85
N GLU A 330 -19.31 -47.99 -26.35
CA GLU A 330 -18.79 -49.09 -25.52
C GLU A 330 -17.50 -48.76 -24.74
N ILE A 331 -16.75 -47.72 -25.13
CA ILE A 331 -15.46 -47.38 -24.47
C ILE A 331 -15.64 -46.53 -23.19
N ASP A 332 -16.78 -45.85 -23.00
CA ASP A 332 -17.04 -45.00 -21.83
C ASP A 332 -17.75 -45.73 -20.68
N LEU A 333 -18.38 -46.89 -20.92
CA LEU A 333 -19.11 -47.62 -19.88
C LEU A 333 -18.18 -48.34 -18.90
N GLU A 334 -17.07 -48.95 -19.38
CA GLU A 334 -16.08 -49.62 -18.52
C GLU A 334 -15.36 -48.63 -17.58
N ARG A 335 -15.00 -47.43 -18.07
CA ARG A 335 -14.36 -46.39 -17.23
C ARG A 335 -15.27 -45.86 -16.13
N VAL A 336 -16.56 -45.73 -16.41
CA VAL A 336 -17.55 -45.26 -15.44
C VAL A 336 -17.82 -46.31 -14.36
N GLU A 337 -17.77 -47.61 -14.70
CA GLU A 337 -17.85 -48.68 -13.69
C GLU A 337 -16.64 -48.70 -12.75
N ASP A 338 -15.42 -48.53 -13.28
CA ASP A 338 -14.19 -48.46 -12.47
C ASP A 338 -14.11 -47.20 -11.58
N GLU A 339 -14.51 -46.02 -12.07
CA GLU A 339 -14.56 -44.78 -11.28
C GLU A 339 -15.59 -44.89 -10.14
N ASN A 340 -16.77 -45.48 -10.40
CA ASN A 340 -17.78 -45.74 -9.37
C ASN A 340 -17.28 -46.73 -8.30
N ASN A 341 -16.49 -47.74 -8.68
CA ASN A 341 -15.87 -48.67 -7.73
C ASN A 341 -14.84 -47.98 -6.81
N LEU A 342 -14.02 -47.08 -7.36
CA LEU A 342 -13.05 -46.31 -6.58
C LEU A 342 -13.73 -45.32 -5.63
N ASP A 343 -14.76 -44.60 -6.08
CA ASP A 343 -15.48 -43.65 -5.23
C ASP A 343 -16.22 -44.37 -4.08
N ASN A 344 -16.78 -45.55 -4.32
CA ASN A 344 -17.34 -46.42 -3.27
C ASN A 344 -16.27 -46.85 -2.26
N PHE A 345 -15.09 -47.26 -2.73
CA PHE A 345 -13.96 -47.59 -1.86
C PHE A 345 -13.52 -46.39 -1.00
N ILE A 346 -13.45 -45.19 -1.59
CA ILE A 346 -13.11 -43.96 -0.87
C ILE A 346 -14.11 -43.68 0.25
N VAL A 347 -15.42 -43.73 -0.04
CA VAL A 347 -16.47 -43.51 0.96
C VAL A 347 -16.38 -44.54 2.09
N GLN A 348 -16.20 -45.82 1.76
CA GLN A 348 -16.01 -46.88 2.75
C GLN A 348 -14.78 -46.63 3.62
N HIS A 349 -13.62 -46.35 3.01
CA HIS A 349 -12.38 -46.12 3.73
C HIS A 349 -12.47 -44.90 4.66
N LEU A 350 -13.09 -43.81 4.21
CA LEU A 350 -13.31 -42.62 5.04
C LEU A 350 -14.24 -42.91 6.22
N ASN A 351 -15.27 -43.74 6.04
CA ASN A 351 -16.10 -44.20 7.17
C ASN A 351 -15.31 -45.08 8.13
N ASP A 352 -14.47 -46.00 7.64
CA ASP A 352 -13.60 -46.83 8.49
C ASP A 352 -12.62 -45.97 9.29
N MET A 353 -12.10 -44.88 8.72
CA MET A 353 -11.26 -43.92 9.43
C MET A 353 -11.97 -43.28 10.64
N THR A 354 -13.28 -43.03 10.56
CA THR A 354 -14.04 -42.46 11.70
C THR A 354 -14.22 -43.44 12.87
N THR A 355 -14.21 -44.74 12.59
CA THR A 355 -14.39 -45.81 13.59
C THR A 355 -13.05 -46.44 14.02
N GLY A 356 -11.95 -46.00 13.41
CA GLY A 356 -10.61 -46.51 13.66
C GLY A 356 -10.09 -46.23 15.08
N VAL A 357 -8.97 -46.89 15.42
CA VAL A 357 -8.36 -46.88 16.77
C VAL A 357 -7.56 -45.59 17.06
N THR A 358 -7.64 -44.58 16.20
CA THR A 358 -6.81 -43.37 16.32
C THR A 358 -7.40 -42.38 17.34
N MET A 359 -6.57 -41.58 17.99
CA MET A 359 -7.07 -40.50 18.88
C MET A 359 -7.58 -39.27 18.12
N ASP A 360 -7.34 -39.21 16.81
CA ASP A 360 -7.77 -38.08 15.98
C ASP A 360 -9.29 -38.12 15.78
N LYS A 361 -9.92 -36.95 15.86
CA LYS A 361 -11.37 -36.82 15.63
C LYS A 361 -11.65 -36.45 14.19
N PHE A 362 -12.57 -37.17 13.58
CA PHE A 362 -13.04 -36.95 12.22
C PHE A 362 -14.52 -36.57 12.24
N PHE A 363 -14.92 -35.63 11.40
CA PHE A 363 -16.34 -35.32 11.17
C PHE A 363 -16.65 -35.60 9.71
N ILE A 364 -17.31 -36.71 9.40
CA ILE A 364 -17.56 -37.11 8.01
C ILE A 364 -19.04 -37.40 7.83
N GLN A 365 -19.66 -36.72 6.86
CA GLN A 365 -21.07 -36.84 6.54
C GLN A 365 -21.23 -36.93 5.01
N PHE A 366 -21.72 -38.08 4.55
CA PHE A 366 -22.01 -38.37 3.14
C PHE A 366 -23.49 -38.24 2.76
N GLU A 367 -24.37 -38.05 3.74
CA GLU A 367 -25.81 -37.87 3.57
C GLU A 367 -26.27 -36.61 4.32
N CYS A 368 -26.97 -35.70 3.66
CA CYS A 368 -27.44 -34.46 4.28
C CYS A 368 -28.69 -34.71 5.14
N ILE A 369 -28.73 -34.12 6.35
CA ILE A 369 -29.86 -34.22 7.28
C ILE A 369 -30.27 -32.80 7.72
N PRO A 370 -31.47 -32.29 7.36
CA PRO A 370 -32.45 -32.90 6.46
C PRO A 370 -31.91 -33.01 5.02
N ALA A 371 -32.51 -33.91 4.22
CA ALA A 371 -32.14 -34.09 2.83
C ALA A 371 -32.29 -32.77 2.05
N THR A 372 -31.37 -32.51 1.12
CA THR A 372 -31.38 -31.28 0.31
C THR A 372 -32.61 -31.24 -0.61
N ASP A 373 -33.43 -30.20 -0.47
CA ASP A 373 -34.73 -30.03 -1.16
C ASP A 373 -34.56 -29.50 -2.60
N ASP A 374 -33.66 -30.11 -3.38
CA ASP A 374 -33.51 -29.80 -4.80
C ASP A 374 -34.36 -30.75 -5.64
N SER A 375 -35.43 -30.19 -6.19
CA SER A 375 -36.39 -30.83 -7.10
C SER A 375 -35.82 -31.15 -8.50
N VAL A 376 -34.53 -30.91 -8.74
CA VAL A 376 -33.91 -31.05 -10.06
C VAL A 376 -33.45 -32.49 -10.28
N ARG A 377 -34.33 -33.26 -10.94
CA ARG A 377 -34.03 -34.58 -11.51
C ARG A 377 -32.97 -34.43 -12.62
N GLY A 378 -31.72 -34.78 -12.34
CA GLY A 378 -30.66 -34.87 -13.33
C GLY A 378 -29.51 -35.77 -12.86
N LYS A 379 -28.84 -36.45 -13.79
CA LYS A 379 -27.61 -37.25 -13.55
C LYS A 379 -26.48 -36.32 -13.10
N LEU A 380 -26.41 -35.98 -11.81
CA LEU A 380 -25.39 -35.08 -11.27
C LEU A 380 -24.43 -35.90 -10.40
N LEU A 381 -23.25 -36.17 -10.97
CA LEU A 381 -22.14 -36.90 -10.35
C LEU A 381 -21.16 -35.92 -9.65
N ASP A 382 -21.70 -34.99 -8.85
CA ASP A 382 -20.93 -34.01 -8.05
C ASP A 382 -21.41 -34.00 -6.60
N TRP A 383 -20.54 -33.56 -5.69
CA TRP A 383 -20.79 -33.50 -4.25
C TRP A 383 -21.44 -32.17 -3.86
N THR A 384 -22.72 -32.21 -3.47
CA THR A 384 -23.46 -31.03 -3.03
C THR A 384 -23.14 -30.65 -1.59
N LEU A 385 -23.38 -29.40 -1.21
CA LEU A 385 -23.11 -28.89 0.14
C LEU A 385 -24.30 -29.15 1.08
N CYS A 386 -24.07 -29.83 2.21
CA CYS A 386 -25.11 -30.08 3.20
C CYS A 386 -25.47 -28.86 4.07
N GLY A 387 -26.72 -28.75 4.47
CA GLY A 387 -27.19 -27.78 5.47
C GLY A 387 -27.06 -26.32 5.04
N THR A 388 -27.01 -25.40 6.00
CA THR A 388 -26.82 -23.97 5.75
C THR A 388 -25.35 -23.58 5.84
N GLU A 389 -24.99 -22.44 5.24
CA GLU A 389 -23.63 -21.88 5.37
C GLU A 389 -23.23 -21.72 6.85
N SER A 390 -24.14 -21.25 7.70
CA SER A 390 -23.90 -21.08 9.14
C SER A 390 -23.60 -22.41 9.85
N SER A 391 -24.34 -23.48 9.57
CA SER A 391 -24.10 -24.78 10.20
C SER A 391 -22.76 -25.37 9.77
N ARG A 392 -22.38 -25.18 8.49
CA ARG A 392 -21.08 -25.63 7.97
C ARG A 392 -19.93 -24.84 8.59
N LYS A 393 -20.09 -23.52 8.75
CA LYS A 393 -19.10 -22.62 9.36
C LYS A 393 -18.70 -23.06 10.77
N GLU A 394 -19.63 -23.53 11.59
CA GLU A 394 -19.34 -24.03 12.94
C GLU A 394 -18.37 -25.22 12.92
N ILE A 395 -18.62 -26.19 12.03
CA ILE A 395 -17.74 -27.37 11.88
C ILE A 395 -16.37 -26.98 11.30
N LEU A 396 -16.35 -26.10 10.30
CA LEU A 396 -15.10 -25.67 9.65
C LEU A 396 -14.19 -24.89 10.60
N LYS A 397 -14.76 -24.06 11.49
CA LYS A 397 -13.99 -23.36 12.54
C LYS A 397 -13.28 -24.32 13.49
N ASP A 398 -13.87 -25.48 13.76
CA ASP A 398 -13.32 -26.53 14.61
C ASP A 398 -12.40 -27.51 13.85
N SER A 399 -12.26 -27.36 12.54
CA SER A 399 -11.53 -28.29 11.68
C SER A 399 -10.13 -27.80 11.31
N THR A 400 -9.15 -28.70 11.39
CA THR A 400 -7.77 -28.41 10.93
C THR A 400 -7.71 -28.45 9.41
N PHE A 401 -8.19 -29.55 8.85
CA PHE A 401 -8.33 -29.79 7.43
C PHE A 401 -9.80 -29.96 7.05
N VAL A 402 -10.14 -29.61 5.82
CA VAL A 402 -11.44 -29.94 5.22
C VAL A 402 -11.22 -30.70 3.94
N LEU A 403 -11.84 -31.88 3.84
CA LEU A 403 -11.80 -32.71 2.67
C LEU A 403 -12.74 -32.15 1.61
N ILE A 404 -12.25 -32.04 0.39
CA ILE A 404 -13.02 -31.69 -0.80
C ILE A 404 -12.81 -32.83 -1.79
N LEU A 405 -13.89 -33.52 -2.12
CA LEU A 405 -13.85 -34.59 -3.12
C LEU A 405 -14.09 -33.97 -4.49
N ALA A 406 -13.19 -34.26 -5.43
CA ALA A 406 -13.41 -33.88 -6.80
C ALA A 406 -14.57 -34.71 -7.41
N PRO A 407 -15.25 -34.21 -8.46
CA PRO A 407 -16.46 -34.85 -8.98
C PRO A 407 -16.17 -36.28 -9.45
N SER A 408 -17.18 -37.15 -9.40
CA SER A 408 -17.03 -38.52 -9.94
C SER A 408 -16.84 -38.48 -11.44
N ASN A 409 -17.50 -37.54 -12.13
CA ASN A 409 -17.31 -37.35 -13.56
C ASN A 409 -16.04 -36.51 -13.87
N SER A 410 -15.03 -37.15 -14.46
CA SER A 410 -13.74 -36.54 -14.82
C SER A 410 -13.80 -35.52 -15.98
N SER A 411 -14.96 -35.36 -16.64
CA SER A 411 -15.17 -34.29 -17.61
C SER A 411 -15.29 -32.90 -16.98
N PHE A 412 -15.55 -32.79 -15.67
CA PHE A 412 -15.56 -31.49 -14.99
C PHE A 412 -14.14 -31.00 -14.69
N VAL A 413 -13.90 -29.72 -14.96
CA VAL A 413 -12.66 -29.02 -14.59
C VAL A 413 -12.81 -28.31 -13.25
N THR A 414 -14.01 -27.81 -12.95
CA THR A 414 -14.37 -27.14 -11.71
C THR A 414 -15.88 -27.09 -11.58
N THR A 415 -16.40 -27.01 -10.36
CA THR A 415 -17.82 -26.81 -10.07
C THR A 415 -18.02 -25.72 -9.01
N SER A 416 -19.17 -25.03 -9.07
CA SER A 416 -19.53 -24.00 -8.09
C SER A 416 -19.55 -24.51 -6.65
N SER A 417 -19.91 -25.78 -6.42
CA SER A 417 -19.89 -26.38 -5.09
C SER A 417 -18.48 -26.54 -4.53
N ILE A 418 -17.52 -26.97 -5.36
CA ILE A 418 -16.10 -27.05 -4.96
C ILE A 418 -15.55 -25.65 -4.64
N GLN A 419 -15.79 -24.67 -5.51
CA GLN A 419 -15.30 -23.31 -5.29
C GLN A 419 -15.94 -22.67 -4.03
N ALA A 420 -17.23 -22.90 -3.79
CA ALA A 420 -17.90 -22.47 -2.57
C ALA A 420 -17.32 -23.14 -1.32
N ARG A 421 -17.00 -24.44 -1.38
CA ARG A 421 -16.38 -25.15 -0.25
C ARG A 421 -14.99 -24.60 0.06
N ILE A 422 -14.19 -24.28 -0.97
CA ILE A 422 -12.88 -23.63 -0.80
C ILE A 422 -13.08 -22.26 -0.15
N TYR A 423 -14.02 -21.45 -0.64
CA TYR A 423 -14.33 -20.15 -0.05
C TYR A 423 -14.65 -20.27 1.45
N GLU A 424 -15.54 -21.19 1.83
CA GLU A 424 -15.92 -21.42 3.24
C GLU A 424 -14.74 -21.89 4.11
N ALA A 425 -13.90 -22.77 3.55
CA ALA A 425 -12.73 -23.31 4.21
C ALA A 425 -11.71 -22.21 4.56
N LEU A 426 -11.33 -21.39 3.56
CA LEU A 426 -10.36 -20.32 3.73
C LEU A 426 -10.86 -19.27 4.71
N ARG A 427 -12.14 -18.85 4.60
CA ARG A 427 -12.79 -17.94 5.55
C ARG A 427 -12.74 -18.45 6.99
N SER A 428 -12.90 -19.77 7.16
CA SER A 428 -12.88 -20.42 8.48
C SER A 428 -11.47 -20.79 8.95
N GLY A 429 -10.43 -20.51 8.17
CA GLY A 429 -9.04 -20.89 8.43
C GLY A 429 -8.80 -22.40 8.46
N ALA A 430 -9.68 -23.20 7.85
CA ALA A 430 -9.45 -24.64 7.64
C ALA A 430 -8.64 -24.84 6.36
N ILE A 431 -7.68 -25.76 6.37
CA ILE A 431 -6.82 -26.02 5.20
C ILE A 431 -7.55 -27.00 4.26
N PRO A 432 -7.85 -26.63 3.00
CA PRO A 432 -8.49 -27.54 2.07
C PRO A 432 -7.56 -28.69 1.66
N VAL A 433 -8.14 -29.90 1.60
CA VAL A 433 -7.50 -31.12 1.12
C VAL A 433 -8.35 -31.65 -0.02
N ILE A 434 -7.84 -31.55 -1.24
CA ILE A 434 -8.57 -31.92 -2.45
C ILE A 434 -8.14 -33.33 -2.86
N LEU A 435 -9.07 -34.27 -2.77
CA LEU A 435 -8.90 -35.64 -3.24
C LEU A 435 -9.39 -35.76 -4.69
N GLY A 436 -8.51 -36.18 -5.60
CA GLY A 436 -8.66 -35.96 -7.04
C GLY A 436 -8.17 -34.58 -7.47
N GLY A 437 -7.20 -34.01 -6.77
CA GLY A 437 -6.69 -32.67 -7.07
C GLY A 437 -6.02 -32.51 -8.44
N ASP A 438 -5.65 -33.61 -9.08
CA ASP A 438 -5.05 -33.69 -10.41
C ASP A 438 -6.06 -33.50 -11.56
N GLN A 439 -7.36 -33.59 -11.30
CA GLN A 439 -8.39 -33.42 -12.32
C GLN A 439 -9.02 -32.03 -12.38
N ILE A 440 -8.86 -31.22 -11.32
CA ILE A 440 -9.55 -29.93 -11.17
C ILE A 440 -8.62 -28.70 -11.22
N TYR A 441 -9.19 -27.55 -11.57
CA TYR A 441 -8.55 -26.24 -11.41
C TYR A 441 -9.32 -25.37 -10.43
N LEU A 442 -8.58 -24.52 -9.71
CA LEU A 442 -9.13 -23.58 -8.75
C LEU A 442 -9.30 -22.19 -9.34
N SER A 443 -10.04 -21.33 -8.63
CA SER A 443 -10.21 -19.94 -9.05
C SER A 443 -8.87 -19.23 -9.25
N TYR A 444 -8.74 -18.49 -10.34
CA TYR A 444 -7.52 -17.74 -10.69
C TYR A 444 -6.24 -18.59 -10.70
N ASN A 445 -6.34 -19.88 -11.08
CA ASN A 445 -5.24 -20.85 -11.09
C ASN A 445 -3.98 -20.39 -11.87
N GLU A 446 -4.12 -19.45 -12.79
CA GLU A 446 -3.00 -18.89 -13.55
C GLU A 446 -2.09 -17.95 -12.73
N VAL A 447 -2.61 -17.30 -11.69
CA VAL A 447 -1.87 -16.29 -10.89
C VAL A 447 -1.73 -16.68 -9.41
N ILE A 448 -2.66 -17.47 -8.86
CA ILE A 448 -2.63 -17.91 -7.46
C ILE A 448 -1.87 -19.23 -7.32
N ALA A 449 -0.84 -19.23 -6.48
CA ALA A 449 -0.04 -20.40 -6.11
C ALA A 449 -0.75 -21.26 -5.05
N TRP A 450 -1.82 -21.95 -5.45
CA TRP A 450 -2.69 -22.74 -4.56
C TRP A 450 -1.98 -23.78 -3.69
N ARG A 451 -0.84 -24.32 -4.14
CA ARG A 451 -0.02 -25.26 -3.35
C ARG A 451 0.47 -24.70 -2.02
N ARG A 452 0.50 -23.37 -1.86
CA ARG A 452 0.86 -22.70 -0.59
C ARG A 452 -0.29 -22.66 0.42
N ALA A 453 -1.52 -23.00 0.02
CA ALA A 453 -2.72 -22.91 0.86
C ALA A 453 -3.59 -24.19 0.86
N VAL A 454 -3.41 -25.08 -0.12
CA VAL A 454 -4.24 -26.25 -0.38
C VAL A 454 -3.37 -27.49 -0.59
N LEU A 455 -3.80 -28.63 -0.03
CA LEU A 455 -3.21 -29.94 -0.30
C LEU A 455 -3.94 -30.62 -1.45
N PHE A 456 -3.21 -31.04 -2.47
CA PHE A 456 -3.75 -31.80 -3.60
C PHE A 456 -3.29 -33.25 -3.51
N LEU A 457 -4.23 -34.19 -3.50
CA LEU A 457 -3.96 -35.63 -3.44
C LEU A 457 -4.73 -36.35 -4.55
N PRO A 458 -4.13 -37.31 -5.27
CA PRO A 458 -4.87 -38.19 -6.17
C PRO A 458 -5.87 -39.07 -5.41
N LYS A 459 -7.00 -39.40 -6.03
CA LYS A 459 -8.04 -40.28 -5.44
C LYS A 459 -7.47 -41.59 -4.86
N ALA A 460 -6.52 -42.20 -5.58
CA ALA A 460 -5.88 -43.46 -5.19
C ALA A 460 -5.08 -43.41 -3.88
N ARG A 461 -4.67 -42.23 -3.39
CA ARG A 461 -3.86 -42.09 -2.16
C ARG A 461 -4.70 -41.83 -0.90
N VAL A 462 -6.01 -42.09 -0.95
CA VAL A 462 -6.91 -41.90 0.20
C VAL A 462 -6.41 -42.65 1.45
N THR A 463 -5.83 -43.85 1.28
CA THR A 463 -5.30 -44.67 2.38
C THR A 463 -4.06 -44.09 3.07
N GLU A 464 -3.32 -43.21 2.38
CA GLU A 464 -2.13 -42.53 2.91
C GLU A 464 -2.46 -41.15 3.50
N MET A 465 -3.67 -40.65 3.27
CA MET A 465 -4.07 -39.28 3.60
C MET A 465 -3.92 -39.00 5.10
N HIS A 466 -4.39 -39.89 5.98
CA HIS A 466 -4.31 -39.67 7.43
C HIS A 466 -2.86 -39.48 7.90
N PHE A 467 -1.96 -40.34 7.44
CA PHE A 467 -0.53 -40.24 7.73
C PHE A 467 0.06 -38.91 7.23
N LEU A 468 -0.25 -38.52 5.99
CA LEU A 468 0.20 -37.26 5.40
C LEU A 468 -0.26 -36.04 6.21
N LEU A 469 -1.54 -35.97 6.57
CA LEU A 469 -2.09 -34.85 7.34
C LEU A 469 -1.46 -34.73 8.74
N ARG A 470 -1.10 -35.87 9.35
CA ARG A 470 -0.38 -35.88 10.64
C ARG A 470 1.08 -35.47 10.53
N ALA A 471 1.73 -35.77 9.40
CA ALA A 471 3.14 -35.49 9.18
C ALA A 471 3.44 -33.99 8.98
N ILE A 472 2.44 -33.19 8.60
CA ILE A 472 2.60 -31.74 8.41
C ILE A 472 2.82 -31.07 9.77
N PRO A 473 3.93 -30.32 9.95
CA PRO A 473 4.25 -29.66 11.21
C PRO A 473 3.42 -28.38 11.43
N ASP A 474 3.31 -27.93 12.67
CA ASP A 474 2.41 -26.84 13.06
C ASP A 474 2.77 -25.48 12.43
N ASN A 475 4.06 -25.23 12.17
CA ASN A 475 4.53 -24.04 11.45
C ASN A 475 4.01 -23.99 10.00
N ASP A 476 4.00 -25.13 9.31
CA ASP A 476 3.48 -25.23 7.95
C ASP A 476 1.96 -25.07 7.93
N LEU A 477 1.24 -25.64 8.93
CA LEU A 477 -0.20 -25.41 9.07
C LEU A 477 -0.53 -23.91 9.19
N LEU A 478 0.17 -23.19 10.07
CA LEU A 478 -0.04 -21.76 10.26
C LEU A 478 0.34 -20.95 9.02
N PHE A 479 1.41 -21.34 8.31
CA PHE A 479 1.77 -20.74 7.03
C PHE A 479 0.66 -20.92 5.99
N MET A 480 0.15 -22.14 5.81
CA MET A 480 -0.89 -22.45 4.84
C MET A 480 -2.20 -21.71 5.15
N ARG A 481 -2.62 -21.68 6.42
CA ARG A 481 -3.81 -20.93 6.83
C ARG A 481 -3.67 -19.44 6.55
N ARG A 482 -2.52 -18.86 6.89
CA ARG A 482 -2.24 -17.45 6.61
C ARG A 482 -2.30 -17.15 5.12
N GLN A 483 -1.69 -17.99 4.29
CA GLN A 483 -1.78 -17.83 2.84
C GLN A 483 -3.23 -17.93 2.36
N GLY A 484 -3.98 -18.90 2.88
CA GLY A 484 -5.40 -19.07 2.58
C GLY A 484 -6.24 -17.85 2.93
N ARG A 485 -6.02 -17.24 4.10
CA ARG A 485 -6.68 -16.00 4.52
C ARG A 485 -6.32 -14.83 3.61
N LEU A 486 -5.05 -14.65 3.26
CA LEU A 486 -4.63 -13.59 2.32
C LEU A 486 -5.31 -13.74 0.95
N ILE A 487 -5.35 -14.96 0.40
CA ILE A 487 -6.04 -15.26 -0.86
C ILE A 487 -7.53 -14.91 -0.75
N TRP A 488 -8.18 -15.36 0.31
CA TRP A 488 -9.60 -15.13 0.51
C TRP A 488 -9.93 -13.64 0.66
N GLU A 489 -9.29 -12.95 1.61
CA GLU A 489 -9.56 -11.54 1.92
C GLU A 489 -9.34 -10.62 0.70
N ARG A 490 -8.34 -10.92 -0.15
CA ARG A 490 -7.94 -10.03 -1.23
C ARG A 490 -8.61 -10.34 -2.56
N TYR A 491 -8.89 -11.61 -2.84
CA TYR A 491 -9.34 -12.03 -4.18
C TYR A 491 -10.78 -12.53 -4.26
N MET A 492 -11.40 -12.88 -3.12
CA MET A 492 -12.65 -13.64 -3.13
C MET A 492 -13.70 -13.15 -2.13
N ALA A 493 -13.29 -12.60 -1.00
CA ALA A 493 -14.15 -12.34 0.15
C ALA A 493 -15.27 -11.33 -0.12
N THR A 494 -15.08 -10.43 -1.08
CA THR A 494 -16.09 -9.44 -1.47
C THR A 494 -16.33 -9.50 -2.97
N ALA A 495 -17.51 -9.06 -3.41
CA ALA A 495 -17.81 -8.94 -4.84
C ALA A 495 -16.84 -7.98 -5.54
N GLN A 496 -16.43 -6.91 -4.85
CA GLN A 496 -15.38 -6.00 -5.29
C GLN A 496 -14.04 -6.70 -5.49
N GLY A 497 -13.55 -7.43 -4.49
CA GLY A 497 -12.31 -8.18 -4.59
C GLY A 497 -12.33 -9.17 -5.75
N ALA A 498 -13.44 -9.88 -5.97
CA ALA A 498 -13.59 -10.80 -7.09
C ALA A 498 -13.57 -10.09 -8.45
N ALA A 499 -14.34 -9.00 -8.62
CA ALA A 499 -14.37 -8.24 -9.87
C ALA A 499 -13.02 -7.59 -10.19
N ASP A 500 -12.38 -6.95 -9.21
CA ASP A 500 -11.06 -6.34 -9.35
C ASP A 500 -10.00 -7.40 -9.69
N THR A 501 -10.14 -8.62 -9.16
CA THR A 501 -9.25 -9.75 -9.48
C THR A 501 -9.44 -10.27 -10.90
N ILE A 502 -10.68 -10.36 -11.39
CA ILE A 502 -10.96 -10.73 -12.79
C ILE A 502 -10.28 -9.72 -13.73
N VAL A 503 -10.49 -8.43 -13.46
CA VAL A 503 -9.88 -7.32 -14.22
C VAL A 503 -8.35 -7.39 -14.16
N ALA A 504 -7.78 -7.55 -12.96
CA ALA A 504 -6.34 -7.62 -12.76
C ALA A 504 -5.71 -8.85 -13.44
N SER A 505 -6.36 -10.01 -13.44
CA SER A 505 -5.85 -11.24 -14.08
C SER A 505 -5.72 -11.07 -15.59
N ILE A 506 -6.73 -10.47 -16.24
CA ILE A 506 -6.68 -10.19 -17.68
C ILE A 506 -5.64 -9.10 -17.99
N ARG A 507 -5.58 -8.05 -17.17
CA ARG A 507 -4.56 -6.99 -17.30
C ARG A 507 -3.15 -7.57 -17.24
N ASP A 508 -2.89 -8.45 -16.28
CA ASP A 508 -1.61 -9.11 -16.07
C ASP A 508 -1.25 -10.02 -17.25
N ARG A 509 -2.23 -10.78 -17.77
CA ARG A 509 -2.07 -11.60 -18.99
C ARG A 509 -1.64 -10.78 -20.22
N LEU A 510 -2.07 -9.52 -20.29
CA LEU A 510 -1.71 -8.60 -21.38
C LEU A 510 -0.40 -7.83 -21.13
N GLY A 511 0.22 -7.98 -19.95
CA GLY A 511 1.44 -7.25 -19.58
C GLY A 511 1.23 -5.74 -19.41
N ILE A 512 -0.02 -5.29 -19.22
CA ILE A 512 -0.34 -3.85 -19.06
C ILE A 512 -0.13 -3.47 -17.59
N PRO A 513 0.65 -2.44 -17.24
CA PRO A 513 0.83 -2.03 -15.84
C PRO A 513 -0.49 -1.59 -15.16
N ALA A 514 -0.56 -1.76 -13.84
CA ALA A 514 -1.68 -1.27 -13.03
C ALA A 514 -1.73 0.26 -13.02
N VAL A 515 -2.87 0.83 -12.63
CA VAL A 515 -2.98 2.27 -12.40
C VAL A 515 -2.08 2.71 -11.24
N PRO A 516 -1.43 3.89 -11.33
CA PRO A 516 -0.66 4.42 -10.21
C PRO A 516 -1.47 4.53 -8.92
N ALA A 517 -0.84 4.19 -7.79
CA ALA A 517 -1.45 4.34 -6.47
C ALA A 517 -1.77 5.81 -6.17
N ILE A 518 -2.94 6.06 -5.57
CA ILE A 518 -3.46 7.39 -5.29
C ILE A 518 -2.62 8.07 -4.20
N GLN A 519 -2.28 9.34 -4.42
CA GLN A 519 -1.55 10.19 -3.48
C GLN A 519 -2.51 11.15 -2.77
N SER A 520 -2.17 11.57 -1.56
CA SER A 520 -2.93 12.56 -0.82
C SER A 520 -2.49 13.97 -1.22
N PRO A 521 -3.42 14.91 -1.47
CA PRO A 521 -3.06 16.30 -1.74
C PRO A 521 -2.41 16.94 -0.52
N SER A 522 -1.50 17.89 -0.74
CA SER A 522 -0.78 18.61 0.33
C SER A 522 -1.22 20.09 0.40
N PRO A 523 -2.45 20.39 0.87
CA PRO A 523 -2.91 21.77 0.96
C PRO A 523 -2.05 22.56 1.96
N SER A 524 -1.49 23.69 1.51
CA SER A 524 -0.73 24.61 2.38
C SER A 524 -1.62 25.17 3.50
N VAL A 525 -1.06 25.33 4.69
CA VAL A 525 -1.72 26.10 5.77
C VAL A 525 -1.75 27.60 5.45
N PHE A 526 -0.74 28.07 4.74
CA PHE A 526 -0.61 29.47 4.35
C PHE A 526 -1.41 29.75 3.06
N ASN A 527 -2.12 30.88 3.06
CA ASN A 527 -2.76 31.41 1.85
C ASN A 527 -1.69 31.82 0.81
N GLU A 528 -2.08 31.92 -0.47
CA GLU A 528 -1.16 32.27 -1.57
C GLU A 528 -0.40 33.60 -1.37
N THR A 529 -0.92 34.50 -0.54
CA THR A 529 -0.32 35.81 -0.25
C THR A 529 0.56 35.84 0.99
N PHE A 530 0.57 34.78 1.81
CA PHE A 530 1.32 34.75 3.06
C PHE A 530 2.66 34.04 2.87
N VAL A 531 3.74 34.77 3.13
CA VAL A 531 5.10 34.21 3.18
C VAL A 531 5.51 34.16 4.65
N PRO A 532 5.81 32.97 5.21
CA PRO A 532 6.24 32.83 6.59
C PRO A 532 7.48 33.70 6.86
N ILE A 533 7.44 34.45 7.96
CA ILE A 533 8.56 35.31 8.38
C ILE A 533 9.73 34.41 8.75
N LYS A 534 10.89 34.59 8.09
CA LYS A 534 12.11 33.85 8.42
C LYS A 534 12.77 34.43 9.67
N SER A 535 13.35 33.58 10.51
CA SER A 535 14.17 34.03 11.63
C SER A 535 15.62 34.30 11.20
N ASP A 536 16.17 35.47 11.51
CA ASP A 536 17.59 35.81 11.31
C ASP A 536 18.54 35.15 12.32
N ALA A 537 17.99 34.40 13.28
CA ALA A 537 18.76 33.83 14.38
C ALA A 537 19.72 32.76 13.86
N ILE A 538 21.02 33.01 14.02
CA ILE A 538 22.09 32.02 13.91
C ILE A 538 21.79 30.92 14.92
N VAL A 539 21.22 29.81 14.44
CA VAL A 539 20.97 28.64 15.26
C VAL A 539 22.32 28.04 15.65
N ALA A 540 22.46 27.69 16.93
CA ALA A 540 23.67 27.19 17.58
C ALA A 540 24.55 26.33 16.66
N GLU A 541 25.87 26.55 16.75
CA GLU A 541 26.87 25.76 16.03
C GLU A 541 26.47 24.28 16.02
N PRO A 542 26.25 23.66 14.84
CA PRO A 542 26.11 22.21 14.80
C PRO A 542 27.37 21.65 15.45
N GLU A 543 27.25 20.81 16.48
CA GLU A 543 28.39 20.21 17.19
C GLU A 543 29.42 19.73 16.15
N ALA A 544 30.49 20.52 15.98
CA ALA A 544 31.20 20.68 14.71
C ALA A 544 32.34 19.66 14.50
N GLU A 545 32.30 18.52 15.17
CA GLU A 545 33.49 17.65 15.22
C GLU A 545 33.48 16.53 14.17
N GLU A 546 32.33 16.20 13.54
CA GLU A 546 32.27 15.12 12.53
C GLU A 546 31.51 15.54 11.25
N SER A 547 32.18 15.44 10.09
CA SER A 547 31.55 15.70 8.78
C SER A 547 30.60 14.56 8.42
N LEU A 548 29.29 14.69 8.68
CA LEU A 548 28.33 13.60 8.48
C LEU A 548 27.88 13.36 7.02
N GLY A 549 28.42 14.15 6.08
CA GLY A 549 28.14 14.10 4.65
C GLY A 549 28.05 15.48 4.02
N PRO A 550 27.90 15.56 2.68
CA PRO A 550 27.75 16.82 1.98
C PRO A 550 26.35 17.42 2.21
N LEU A 551 26.31 18.73 2.43
CA LEU A 551 25.09 19.52 2.29
C LEU A 551 24.82 19.70 0.80
N GLU A 552 23.60 19.39 0.36
CA GLU A 552 23.25 19.39 -1.07
C GLU A 552 21.82 19.88 -1.26
N PRO A 553 21.49 20.41 -2.46
CA PRO A 553 20.11 20.73 -2.78
C PRO A 553 19.21 19.47 -2.78
N PRO A 554 17.89 19.65 -2.62
CA PRO A 554 16.93 18.55 -2.65
C PRO A 554 17.01 17.76 -3.96
N TYR A 555 17.17 16.44 -3.84
CA TYR A 555 17.19 15.45 -4.91
C TYR A 555 16.07 14.42 -4.68
N PRO A 556 15.01 14.40 -5.52
CA PRO A 556 13.92 13.45 -5.37
C PRO A 556 14.33 12.02 -5.74
N SER A 557 13.71 11.03 -5.12
CA SER A 557 13.90 9.63 -5.49
C SER A 557 13.22 9.37 -6.85
N PRO A 558 13.89 8.70 -7.81
CA PRO A 558 13.26 8.49 -9.11
C PRO A 558 12.07 7.51 -8.99
N VAL A 559 11.00 7.78 -9.74
CA VAL A 559 9.71 7.09 -9.64
C VAL A 559 9.50 6.11 -10.80
N PHE A 560 8.71 5.05 -10.59
CA PHE A 560 8.23 4.11 -11.60
C PHE A 560 9.30 3.43 -12.48
N LYS A 561 10.53 3.26 -11.96
CA LYS A 561 11.68 2.70 -12.70
C LYS A 561 11.42 1.32 -13.34
N ARG A 562 10.50 0.54 -12.77
CA ARG A 562 10.25 -0.86 -13.14
C ARG A 562 8.82 -1.13 -13.59
N ASN A 563 8.04 -0.10 -13.94
CA ASN A 563 6.61 -0.22 -14.25
C ASN A 563 6.25 -1.29 -15.30
N TYR A 564 7.08 -1.50 -16.35
CA TYR A 564 6.84 -2.54 -17.37
C TYR A 564 7.51 -3.89 -17.08
N THR A 565 8.55 -3.90 -16.26
CA THR A 565 9.31 -5.13 -15.97
C THR A 565 8.87 -5.79 -14.67
N ILE A 566 8.25 -5.06 -13.75
CA ILE A 566 7.90 -5.56 -12.43
C ILE A 566 6.91 -6.72 -12.50
N MET A 567 5.90 -6.64 -13.37
CA MET A 567 4.92 -7.71 -13.54
C MET A 567 5.57 -8.96 -14.17
N LEU A 568 6.56 -8.77 -15.05
CA LEU A 568 7.27 -9.88 -15.71
C LEU A 568 8.27 -10.57 -14.78
N ILE A 569 8.96 -9.81 -13.94
CA ILE A 569 10.02 -10.32 -13.05
C ILE A 569 9.47 -10.75 -11.70
N HIS A 570 8.52 -9.99 -11.15
CA HIS A 570 7.95 -10.19 -9.80
C HIS A 570 6.44 -10.47 -9.81
N GLY A 571 5.87 -10.94 -10.94
CA GLY A 571 4.44 -11.22 -11.03
C GLY A 571 3.97 -12.24 -9.98
N HIS A 572 4.76 -13.28 -9.74
CA HIS A 572 4.45 -14.28 -8.72
C HIS A 572 4.37 -13.65 -7.31
N GLU A 573 5.33 -12.80 -6.94
CA GLU A 573 5.39 -12.10 -5.65
C GLU A 573 4.24 -11.12 -5.49
N ILE A 574 3.88 -10.38 -6.55
CA ILE A 574 2.74 -9.46 -6.56
C ILE A 574 1.43 -10.17 -6.19
N TRP A 575 1.21 -11.36 -6.74
CA TRP A 575 0.00 -12.15 -6.52
C TRP A 575 0.04 -13.02 -5.25
N ASN A 576 1.21 -13.47 -4.80
CA ASN A 576 1.30 -14.50 -3.76
C ASN A 576 2.04 -14.10 -2.49
N GLU A 577 2.80 -13.01 -2.52
CA GLU A 577 3.57 -12.50 -1.37
C GLU A 577 3.07 -11.14 -0.92
N TRP A 578 2.99 -10.17 -1.85
CA TRP A 578 2.52 -8.82 -1.57
C TRP A 578 1.01 -8.71 -1.69
N VAL A 579 0.37 -9.65 -2.41
CA VAL A 579 -1.09 -9.79 -2.53
C VAL A 579 -1.78 -8.46 -2.88
N ASN A 580 -1.19 -7.73 -3.83
CA ASN A 580 -1.61 -6.39 -4.21
C ASN A 580 -1.33 -6.09 -5.70
N PRO A 581 -1.99 -6.81 -6.63
CA PRO A 581 -1.85 -6.60 -8.07
C PRO A 581 -2.63 -5.39 -8.60
N PHE A 582 -3.35 -4.65 -7.76
CA PHE A 582 -4.35 -3.67 -8.21
C PHE A 582 -3.77 -2.29 -8.51
N TYR A 583 -2.63 -1.95 -7.91
CA TYR A 583 -2.02 -0.63 -8.02
C TYR A 583 -0.52 -0.72 -8.31
N LEU A 584 -0.04 0.25 -9.10
CA LEU A 584 1.37 0.46 -9.36
C LEU A 584 1.92 1.52 -8.39
N TYR A 585 2.89 1.13 -7.56
CA TYR A 585 3.54 2.04 -6.63
C TYR A 585 4.75 2.74 -7.28
N PRO A 586 5.06 3.99 -6.88
CA PRO A 586 6.18 4.74 -7.45
C PRO A 586 7.53 4.09 -7.14
N GLN A 587 7.70 3.54 -5.93
CA GLN A 587 8.86 2.78 -5.50
C GLN A 587 8.43 1.67 -4.54
N LEU A 588 9.21 0.60 -4.46
CA LEU A 588 8.94 -0.52 -3.57
C LEU A 588 10.16 -0.87 -2.72
N PRO A 589 9.97 -1.23 -1.43
CA PRO A 589 11.09 -1.53 -0.54
C PRO A 589 11.85 -2.82 -0.90
N PHE A 590 11.28 -3.63 -1.80
CA PHE A 590 11.80 -4.90 -2.31
C PHE A 590 12.24 -4.80 -3.79
N ASP A 591 12.52 -3.58 -4.27
CA ASP A 591 13.09 -3.40 -5.59
C ASP A 591 14.47 -4.09 -5.71
N THR A 592 14.74 -4.62 -6.90
CA THR A 592 15.97 -5.39 -7.16
C THR A 592 17.20 -4.51 -6.98
N VAL A 593 18.11 -4.94 -6.12
CA VAL A 593 19.36 -4.22 -5.83
C VAL A 593 20.39 -4.54 -6.90
N LEU A 594 21.15 -3.53 -7.32
CA LEU A 594 22.28 -3.72 -8.22
C LEU A 594 23.40 -4.53 -7.53
N SER A 595 24.22 -5.20 -8.34
CA SER A 595 25.38 -5.93 -7.84
C SER A 595 26.40 -4.97 -7.19
N SER A 596 27.24 -5.51 -6.31
CA SER A 596 28.15 -4.69 -5.50
C SER A 596 29.22 -3.95 -6.31
N ASP A 597 29.55 -4.46 -7.49
CA ASP A 597 30.48 -3.90 -8.48
C ASP A 597 29.86 -2.82 -9.37
N ALA A 598 28.52 -2.75 -9.48
CA ALA A 598 27.80 -1.77 -10.31
C ALA A 598 28.11 -0.31 -9.92
N LYS A 599 28.46 -0.08 -8.65
CA LYS A 599 28.87 1.24 -8.14
C LYS A 599 30.25 1.70 -8.63
N PHE A 600 31.00 0.84 -9.33
CA PHE A 600 32.38 1.10 -9.79
C PHE A 600 32.56 0.91 -11.30
N VAL A 601 32.05 -0.21 -11.83
CA VAL A 601 32.37 -0.68 -13.19
C VAL A 601 31.27 -0.30 -14.19
N GLY A 602 30.13 0.22 -13.71
CA GLY A 602 29.07 0.70 -14.56
C GLY A 602 27.69 0.46 -13.96
N SER A 603 26.90 1.53 -14.03
CA SER A 603 25.45 1.53 -14.15
C SER A 603 25.06 2.92 -14.67
N GLU A 604 23.89 3.08 -15.28
CA GLU A 604 23.37 4.40 -15.68
C GLU A 604 22.98 5.28 -14.48
N VAL A 605 23.14 4.80 -13.23
CA VAL A 605 22.69 5.48 -12.02
C VAL A 605 23.86 6.04 -11.22
N GLY A 606 23.71 7.25 -10.67
CA GLY A 606 24.78 7.88 -9.91
C GLY A 606 24.97 7.24 -8.55
N PHE A 607 26.10 6.54 -8.40
CA PHE A 607 26.57 5.95 -7.16
C PHE A 607 27.54 6.86 -6.42
N ARG A 608 27.59 6.71 -5.09
CA ARG A 608 28.56 7.39 -4.21
C ARG A 608 29.29 6.37 -3.35
N PRO A 609 30.20 5.59 -3.93
CA PRO A 609 30.95 4.63 -3.15
C PRO A 609 31.91 5.32 -2.18
N ILE A 610 32.04 4.75 -0.98
CA ILE A 610 33.00 5.19 0.03
C ILE A 610 34.42 5.15 -0.56
N GLY A 611 35.15 6.27 -0.45
CA GLY A 611 36.52 6.38 -0.93
C GLY A 611 36.71 6.05 -2.42
N LYS A 612 35.70 6.31 -3.27
CA LYS A 612 35.70 5.91 -4.70
C LYS A 612 35.95 4.40 -4.93
N GLY A 613 35.69 3.57 -3.91
CA GLY A 613 35.90 2.12 -3.97
C GLY A 613 37.17 1.59 -3.34
N ALA A 614 38.08 2.47 -2.93
CA ALA A 614 39.23 2.06 -2.12
C ALA A 614 38.80 1.62 -0.70
N GLY A 615 37.55 1.89 -0.31
CA GLY A 615 37.11 1.81 1.08
C GLY A 615 37.63 2.99 1.89
N GLY A 616 37.44 2.92 3.21
CA GLY A 616 37.89 3.95 4.14
C GLY A 616 37.07 3.94 5.42
N ALA A 617 37.72 4.33 6.52
CA ALA A 617 37.08 4.54 7.82
C ALA A 617 37.33 5.99 8.25
N GLY A 618 36.36 6.61 8.92
CA GLY A 618 36.44 8.03 9.26
C GLY A 618 35.99 8.91 8.10
N LYS A 619 36.88 9.80 7.60
CA LYS A 619 36.52 10.87 6.66
C LYS A 619 35.86 10.38 5.37
N GLU A 620 36.40 9.37 4.70
CA GLU A 620 35.82 8.85 3.46
C GLU A 620 34.45 8.19 3.69
N PHE A 621 34.30 7.55 4.86
CA PHE A 621 33.03 6.96 5.29
C PHE A 621 32.00 8.05 5.63
N SER A 622 32.47 9.19 6.12
CA SER A 622 31.64 10.32 6.53
C SER A 622 31.16 11.13 5.32
N GLU A 623 31.97 11.21 4.26
CA GLU A 623 31.66 11.89 2.99
C GLU A 623 30.61 11.18 2.12
N SER A 624 30.33 9.89 2.32
CA SER A 624 29.43 9.12 1.44
C SER A 624 28.65 8.03 2.17
N LEU A 625 27.40 7.77 1.73
CA LEU A 625 26.54 6.74 2.33
C LEU A 625 26.93 5.31 1.95
N GLY A 626 27.70 5.10 0.88
CA GLY A 626 28.09 3.78 0.40
C GLY A 626 26.90 2.90 -0.05
N GLY A 627 27.11 1.57 -0.08
CA GLY A 627 26.08 0.59 -0.43
C GLY A 627 25.87 0.37 -1.94
N ASN A 628 24.86 -0.43 -2.28
CA ASN A 628 24.49 -0.81 -3.64
C ASN A 628 23.24 -0.08 -4.15
N TYR A 629 22.96 1.09 -3.56
CA TYR A 629 21.89 1.97 -3.98
C TYR A 629 22.45 3.31 -4.48
N PRO A 630 21.81 3.93 -5.48
CA PRO A 630 22.23 5.21 -6.04
C PRO A 630 22.06 6.35 -5.01
N ARG A 631 22.40 7.57 -5.43
CA ARG A 631 22.18 8.81 -4.67
C ARG A 631 20.75 8.89 -4.15
N GLU A 632 20.61 9.09 -2.83
CA GLU A 632 19.34 9.11 -2.10
C GLU A 632 19.35 10.16 -1.01
N GLN A 633 18.18 10.69 -0.71
CA GLN A 633 17.88 11.62 0.37
C GLN A 633 16.59 11.16 1.07
N PHE A 634 16.28 11.77 2.21
CA PHE A 634 15.08 11.44 2.99
C PHE A 634 14.25 12.70 3.29
N THR A 635 12.96 12.49 3.54
CA THR A 635 12.02 13.53 3.97
C THR A 635 11.68 13.35 5.44
N ILE A 636 11.70 14.42 6.23
CA ILE A 636 11.22 14.39 7.62
C ILE A 636 9.74 14.76 7.65
N VAL A 637 8.93 14.00 8.39
CA VAL A 637 7.53 14.31 8.66
C VAL A 637 7.35 14.54 10.16
N ILE A 638 6.91 15.75 10.52
CA ILE A 638 6.62 16.17 11.89
C ILE A 638 5.13 16.49 11.98
N LEU A 639 4.41 15.79 12.85
CA LEU A 639 3.04 16.14 13.20
C LEU A 639 3.07 17.04 14.43
N THR A 640 2.35 18.15 14.39
CA THR A 640 2.27 19.09 15.53
C THR A 640 0.82 19.42 15.89
N TYR A 641 0.59 19.62 17.18
CA TYR A 641 -0.68 20.06 17.73
C TYR A 641 -0.44 21.03 18.90
N GLU A 642 -0.83 22.29 18.74
CA GLU A 642 -0.77 23.35 19.76
C GLU A 642 0.61 23.54 20.45
N ARG A 643 1.71 23.24 19.74
CA ARG A 643 3.09 23.27 20.25
C ARG A 643 4.06 24.06 19.36
N GLU A 644 3.63 25.22 18.88
CA GLU A 644 4.36 26.01 17.86
C GLU A 644 5.81 26.31 18.26
N GLN A 645 6.07 26.73 19.50
CA GLN A 645 7.42 27.05 19.96
C GLN A 645 8.35 25.81 20.00
N VAL A 646 7.81 24.65 20.39
CA VAL A 646 8.56 23.39 20.42
C VAL A 646 8.89 22.98 19.00
N LEU A 647 7.92 23.06 18.08
CA LEU A 647 8.13 22.82 16.65
C LEU A 647 9.24 23.71 16.07
N ILE A 648 9.19 25.03 16.31
CA ILE A 648 10.19 25.97 15.78
C ILE A 648 11.60 25.62 16.28
N ASN A 649 11.74 25.26 17.56
CA ASN A 649 13.02 24.82 18.13
C ASN A 649 13.50 23.49 17.52
N SER A 650 12.58 22.54 17.28
CA SER A 650 12.89 21.26 16.64
C SER A 650 13.30 21.44 15.18
N LEU A 651 12.63 22.33 14.43
CA LEU A 651 13.00 22.69 13.07
C LEU A 651 14.39 23.32 13.03
N ALA A 652 14.66 24.32 13.89
CA ALA A 652 15.93 25.05 13.93
C ALA A 652 17.14 24.10 14.01
N ARG A 653 17.03 23.02 14.79
CA ARG A 653 18.10 22.03 14.98
C ARG A 653 18.42 21.20 13.74
N LEU A 654 17.54 21.16 12.73
CA LEU A 654 17.78 20.45 11.47
C LEU A 654 18.64 21.28 10.49
N TYR A 655 19.03 22.49 10.87
CA TYR A 655 19.92 23.32 10.08
C TYR A 655 21.22 22.59 9.76
N GLY A 656 21.52 22.45 8.46
CA GLY A 656 22.73 21.79 8.02
C GLY A 656 22.73 20.27 8.25
N LEU A 657 21.56 19.62 8.29
CA LEU A 657 21.47 18.16 8.27
C LEU A 657 21.78 17.61 6.85
N PRO A 658 22.82 16.78 6.66
CA PRO A 658 23.13 16.20 5.36
C PRO A 658 22.01 15.27 4.85
N TYR A 659 21.88 15.16 3.52
CA TYR A 659 20.90 14.30 2.83
C TYR A 659 19.42 14.53 3.16
N LEU A 660 19.10 15.60 3.89
CA LEU A 660 17.73 16.04 4.10
C LEU A 660 17.19 16.65 2.79
N ASN A 661 16.07 16.12 2.28
CA ASN A 661 15.42 16.64 1.08
C ASN A 661 14.48 17.81 1.40
N LYS A 662 13.58 17.61 2.37
CA LYS A 662 12.61 18.60 2.85
C LYS A 662 12.02 18.16 4.19
N VAL A 663 11.37 19.10 4.88
CA VAL A 663 10.60 18.82 6.09
C VAL A 663 9.12 19.10 5.83
N LEU A 664 8.26 18.12 6.07
CA LEU A 664 6.81 18.26 6.06
C LEU A 664 6.32 18.43 7.50
N VAL A 665 5.64 19.55 7.76
CA VAL A 665 4.93 19.79 9.02
C VAL A 665 3.46 19.52 8.77
N VAL A 666 2.94 18.44 9.37
CA VAL A 666 1.52 18.10 9.37
C VAL A 666 0.85 18.87 10.50
N TRP A 667 0.12 19.91 10.12
CA TRP A 667 -0.51 20.84 11.04
C TRP A 667 -1.89 20.33 11.47
N ASN A 668 -1.95 19.71 12.65
CA ASN A 668 -3.20 19.18 13.21
C ASN A 668 -3.98 20.21 14.05
N SER A 669 -3.36 21.33 14.41
CA SER A 669 -4.03 22.37 15.20
C SER A 669 -5.20 22.97 14.40
N PRO A 670 -6.37 23.20 15.04
CA PRO A 670 -7.54 23.75 14.35
C PRO A 670 -7.30 25.22 13.92
N LYS A 671 -6.50 25.95 14.69
CA LYS A 671 -6.08 27.32 14.36
C LYS A 671 -4.83 27.27 13.47
N PRO A 672 -4.71 28.17 12.48
CA PRO A 672 -3.47 28.33 11.73
C PRO A 672 -2.35 28.82 12.66
N PRO A 673 -1.07 28.67 12.25
CA PRO A 673 0.06 29.28 12.93
C PRO A 673 -0.15 30.77 13.09
N ILE A 674 0.36 31.33 14.18
CA ILE A 674 0.32 32.78 14.43
C ILE A 674 1.10 33.51 13.31
N GLU A 675 0.58 34.64 12.82
CA GLU A 675 1.17 35.39 11.71
C GLU A 675 2.60 35.88 12.00
N ASP A 676 2.89 36.22 13.28
CA ASP A 676 4.20 36.67 13.76
C ASP A 676 5.17 35.51 14.07
N LEU A 677 4.76 34.25 13.87
CA LEU A 677 5.61 33.08 14.13
C LEU A 677 6.81 33.10 13.16
N ARG A 678 8.02 33.10 13.71
CA ARG A 678 9.26 33.10 12.92
C ARG A 678 9.73 31.67 12.63
N TRP A 679 9.83 31.33 11.36
CA TRP A 679 10.24 30.01 10.88
C TRP A 679 11.75 29.99 10.60
N PRO A 680 12.49 28.96 11.04
CA PRO A 680 13.93 28.89 10.83
C PRO A 680 14.26 28.53 9.37
N ASP A 681 15.27 29.19 8.81
CA ASP A 681 15.82 28.81 7.51
C ASP A 681 16.84 27.68 7.68
N ILE A 682 16.38 26.45 7.55
CA ILE A 682 17.18 25.24 7.76
C ILE A 682 18.01 24.83 6.52
N GLY A 683 17.93 25.59 5.42
CA GLY A 683 18.62 25.30 4.16
C GLY A 683 17.90 24.32 3.22
N VAL A 684 16.77 23.77 3.63
CA VAL A 684 15.88 22.95 2.78
C VAL A 684 14.43 23.45 2.89
N PRO A 685 13.54 23.11 1.95
CA PRO A 685 12.14 23.51 2.03
C PRO A 685 11.44 22.95 3.28
N VAL A 686 10.73 23.82 4.00
CA VAL A 686 9.77 23.45 5.06
C VAL A 686 8.36 23.65 4.49
N VAL A 687 7.60 22.57 4.34
CA VAL A 687 6.25 22.57 3.80
C VAL A 687 5.26 22.31 4.92
N VAL A 688 4.32 23.22 5.12
CA VAL A 688 3.33 23.13 6.21
C VAL A 688 1.98 22.77 5.62
N ILE A 689 1.52 21.54 5.90
CA ILE A 689 0.32 20.95 5.33
C ILE A 689 -0.83 21.05 6.33
N LYS A 690 -1.97 21.59 5.89
CA LYS A 690 -3.17 21.71 6.71
C LYS A 690 -3.92 20.39 6.75
N ALA A 691 -4.01 19.78 7.93
CA ALA A 691 -4.88 18.63 8.12
C ALA A 691 -6.36 19.04 8.17
N LEU A 692 -7.25 18.15 7.70
CA LEU A 692 -8.70 18.37 7.73
C LEU A 692 -9.28 18.29 9.15
N ARG A 693 -8.69 17.44 9.99
CA ARG A 693 -9.08 17.20 11.40
C ARG A 693 -7.86 16.79 12.21
N ASN A 694 -7.91 16.98 13.52
CA ASN A 694 -6.90 16.45 14.42
C ASN A 694 -6.97 14.91 14.43
N SER A 695 -5.93 14.26 13.93
CA SER A 695 -5.80 12.80 13.86
C SER A 695 -4.33 12.41 13.77
N LEU A 696 -3.90 11.41 14.54
CA LEU A 696 -2.53 10.89 14.45
C LEU A 696 -2.27 10.16 13.12
N ASN A 697 -3.31 9.69 12.45
CA ASN A 697 -3.20 9.04 11.14
C ASN A 697 -2.65 9.98 10.05
N ASN A 698 -2.81 11.30 10.20
CA ASN A 698 -2.44 12.29 9.18
C ASN A 698 -0.95 12.25 8.81
N ARG A 699 -0.06 11.85 9.75
CA ARG A 699 1.39 11.75 9.49
C ARG A 699 1.76 10.63 8.52
N PHE A 700 0.87 9.66 8.29
CA PHE A 700 1.08 8.52 7.39
C PHE A 700 0.33 8.63 6.07
N LEU A 701 -0.31 9.76 5.78
CA LEU A 701 -0.90 10.00 4.47
C LEU A 701 0.21 10.08 3.40
N PRO A 702 0.05 9.41 2.24
CA PRO A 702 1.04 9.43 1.17
C PRO A 702 0.96 10.76 0.41
N PHE A 703 1.36 11.85 1.06
CA PHE A 703 1.37 13.20 0.50
C PHE A 703 2.17 13.26 -0.80
N ASP A 704 1.61 13.94 -1.80
CA ASP A 704 2.22 14.15 -3.12
C ASP A 704 3.60 14.85 -3.04
N THR A 705 3.80 15.67 -2.00
CA THR A 705 5.02 16.43 -1.79
C THR A 705 6.19 15.58 -1.24
N ILE A 706 5.90 14.36 -0.74
CA ILE A 706 6.94 13.42 -0.28
C ILE A 706 7.57 12.76 -1.52
N GLU A 707 8.73 13.24 -1.94
CA GLU A 707 9.40 12.76 -3.16
C GLU A 707 10.54 11.77 -2.88
N THR A 708 10.72 11.36 -1.63
CA THR A 708 11.78 10.44 -1.22
C THR A 708 11.23 9.06 -0.87
N GLU A 709 12.03 8.01 -1.08
CA GLU A 709 11.70 6.65 -0.63
C GLU A 709 11.73 6.54 0.90
N ALA A 710 12.68 7.22 1.52
CA ALA A 710 12.92 7.22 2.96
C ALA A 710 12.16 8.36 3.65
N VAL A 711 11.30 8.02 4.60
CA VAL A 711 10.57 8.99 5.41
C VAL A 711 10.97 8.83 6.86
N LEU A 712 11.58 9.87 7.44
CA LEU A 712 11.85 9.94 8.87
C LEU A 712 10.63 10.58 9.56
N SER A 713 9.85 9.76 10.24
CA SER A 713 8.73 10.21 11.05
C SER A 713 9.23 10.59 12.44
N VAL A 714 8.95 11.82 12.87
CA VAL A 714 9.45 12.39 14.13
C VAL A 714 8.33 13.12 14.88
N ASP A 715 8.23 12.93 16.19
CA ASP A 715 7.34 13.72 17.05
C ASP A 715 7.90 15.13 17.25
N ASP A 716 7.04 16.13 17.42
CA ASP A 716 7.48 17.54 17.51
C ASP A 716 8.38 17.83 18.72
N ASP A 717 8.39 16.94 19.71
CA ASP A 717 9.19 17.01 20.93
C ASP A 717 10.39 16.03 20.97
N ALA A 718 10.63 15.25 19.90
CA ALA A 718 11.74 14.31 19.85
C ALA A 718 13.07 15.02 19.55
N HIS A 719 14.08 14.72 20.38
CA HIS A 719 15.41 15.34 20.33
C HIS A 719 16.45 14.37 19.75
N LEU A 720 16.66 14.42 18.43
CA LEU A 720 17.67 13.62 17.71
C LEU A 720 18.86 14.46 17.31
N ARG A 721 20.09 13.94 17.50
CA ARG A 721 21.30 14.57 16.95
C ARG A 721 21.48 14.21 15.47
N HIS A 722 22.25 15.01 14.74
CA HIS A 722 22.52 14.77 13.32
C HIS A 722 23.22 13.41 13.08
N ASP A 723 24.19 13.03 13.91
CA ASP A 723 24.90 11.74 13.81
C ASP A 723 23.95 10.55 13.99
N GLU A 724 22.99 10.67 14.91
CA GLU A 724 21.96 9.65 15.16
C GLU A 724 21.02 9.50 13.95
N ILE A 725 20.56 10.62 13.38
CA ILE A 725 19.71 10.60 12.18
C ILE A 725 20.45 9.97 11.02
N MET A 726 21.70 10.36 10.81
CA MET A 726 22.53 9.84 9.72
C MET A 726 22.85 8.36 9.87
N PHE A 727 23.11 7.90 11.09
CA PHE A 727 23.27 6.47 11.37
C PHE A 727 21.97 5.71 11.09
N GLY A 728 20.83 6.21 11.58
CA GLY A 728 19.51 5.63 11.31
C GLY A 728 19.19 5.52 9.81
N PHE A 729 19.51 6.57 9.04
CA PHE A 729 19.33 6.56 7.60
C PHE A 729 20.21 5.52 6.90
N ARG A 730 21.48 5.40 7.29
CA ARG A 730 22.40 4.37 6.76
C ARG A 730 21.88 2.96 7.03
N VAL A 731 21.45 2.67 8.26
CA VAL A 731 20.88 1.36 8.61
C VAL A 731 19.58 1.09 7.86
N TRP A 732 18.72 2.10 7.68
CA TRP A 732 17.50 1.97 6.91
C TRP A 732 17.78 1.60 5.45
N ARG A 733 18.82 2.14 4.82
CA ARG A 733 19.18 1.79 3.43
C ARG A 733 19.53 0.32 3.24
N GLU A 734 19.99 -0.35 4.30
CA GLU A 734 20.27 -1.80 4.32
C GLU A 734 19.01 -2.63 4.65
N HIS A 735 17.96 -2.00 5.18
CA HIS A 735 16.77 -2.63 5.77
C HIS A 735 15.47 -1.91 5.39
N ARG A 736 15.33 -1.56 4.11
CA ARG A 736 14.24 -0.72 3.56
C ARG A 736 12.84 -1.28 3.77
N ASP A 737 12.75 -2.59 3.88
CA ASP A 737 11.53 -3.36 4.11
C ASP A 737 11.12 -3.41 5.59
N ARG A 738 11.77 -2.62 6.45
CA ARG A 738 11.55 -2.64 7.90
C ARG A 738 11.42 -1.24 8.47
N VAL A 739 10.75 -1.15 9.62
CA VAL A 739 10.79 0.06 10.45
C VAL A 739 12.15 0.12 11.13
N VAL A 740 12.88 1.22 10.94
CA VAL A 740 14.23 1.40 11.48
C VAL A 740 14.26 2.66 12.33
N GLY A 741 14.51 2.56 13.63
CA GLY A 741 14.38 3.72 14.50
C GLY A 741 14.95 3.53 15.89
N PHE A 742 14.63 4.46 16.79
CA PHE A 742 15.33 4.60 18.07
C PHE A 742 14.55 3.99 19.25
N PRO A 743 13.29 4.40 19.55
CA PRO A 743 12.58 3.92 20.73
C PRO A 743 12.07 2.50 20.52
N GLY A 744 12.74 1.54 21.13
CA GLY A 744 12.36 0.13 21.11
C GLY A 744 11.31 -0.22 22.16
N ARG A 745 10.31 -1.02 21.80
CA ARG A 745 9.24 -1.52 22.68
C ARG A 745 8.95 -2.98 22.37
N TYR A 746 8.19 -3.63 23.24
CA TYR A 746 7.78 -5.02 23.01
C TYR A 746 6.35 -5.27 23.49
N HIS A 747 5.78 -6.36 22.99
CA HIS A 747 4.54 -6.93 23.51
C HIS A 747 4.85 -8.25 24.21
N ALA A 748 4.07 -8.58 25.23
CA ALA A 748 4.21 -9.83 25.98
C ALA A 748 2.83 -10.44 26.24
N TRP A 749 2.75 -11.76 26.23
CA TRP A 749 1.53 -12.48 26.59
C TRP A 749 1.44 -12.62 28.11
N ASP A 750 0.36 -12.12 28.70
CA ASP A 750 0.10 -12.27 30.13
C ASP A 750 -0.88 -13.40 30.39
N GLN A 751 -0.38 -14.51 30.96
CA GLN A 751 -1.20 -15.66 31.36
C GLN A 751 -1.88 -15.45 32.72
N ASN A 752 -1.36 -14.55 33.55
CA ASN A 752 -1.84 -14.36 34.92
C ASN A 752 -3.03 -13.39 34.96
N PHE A 753 -3.06 -12.42 34.04
CA PHE A 753 -4.13 -11.44 33.93
C PHE A 753 -4.75 -11.46 32.53
N HIS A 754 -5.97 -12.00 32.44
CA HIS A 754 -6.86 -11.93 31.27
C HIS A 754 -6.47 -12.71 30.00
N ASN A 755 -5.35 -13.45 29.96
CA ASN A 755 -4.90 -14.17 28.77
C ASN A 755 -4.86 -13.24 27.54
N SER A 756 -4.12 -12.14 27.66
CA SER A 756 -4.10 -11.06 26.67
C SER A 756 -2.68 -10.58 26.35
N TRP A 757 -2.55 -9.90 25.21
CA TRP A 757 -1.32 -9.22 24.83
C TRP A 757 -1.20 -7.89 25.57
N ASN A 758 -0.07 -7.66 26.23
CA ASN A 758 0.22 -6.41 26.92
C ASN A 758 1.35 -5.68 26.23
N TYR A 759 1.20 -4.36 26.10
CA TYR A 759 2.26 -3.46 25.67
C TYR A 759 3.26 -3.27 26.82
N ASN A 760 4.56 -3.26 26.53
CA ASN A 760 5.57 -3.06 27.54
C ASN A 760 6.65 -2.07 27.07
N SER A 761 6.96 -1.10 27.93
CA SER A 761 7.97 -0.07 27.72
C SER A 761 9.25 -0.25 28.53
N ASN A 762 9.35 -1.33 29.31
CA ASN A 762 10.56 -1.64 30.07
C ASN A 762 11.72 -1.93 29.13
N TYR A 763 12.93 -1.69 29.63
CA TYR A 763 14.15 -1.92 28.87
C TYR A 763 14.44 -3.42 28.86
N SER A 764 14.38 -4.01 27.68
CA SER A 764 14.46 -5.45 27.44
C SER A 764 15.44 -5.73 26.30
N CYS A 765 16.07 -6.90 26.28
CA CYS A 765 16.83 -7.34 25.10
C CYS A 765 15.89 -7.87 23.99
N GLU A 766 14.63 -8.14 24.32
CA GLU A 766 13.59 -8.55 23.38
C GLU A 766 12.78 -7.33 22.93
N LEU A 767 12.66 -7.17 21.62
CA LEU A 767 12.04 -6.03 20.96
C LEU A 767 11.11 -6.56 19.87
N SER A 768 9.90 -6.04 19.81
CA SER A 768 8.93 -6.37 18.76
C SER A 768 8.43 -5.15 18.00
N MET A 769 8.71 -3.95 18.50
CA MET A 769 8.19 -2.69 17.97
C MET A 769 9.25 -1.59 18.05
N VAL A 770 9.25 -0.70 17.06
CA VAL A 770 9.99 0.56 17.11
C VAL A 770 9.00 1.70 16.88
N LEU A 771 8.94 2.64 17.83
CA LEU A 771 7.94 3.71 17.76
C LEU A 771 8.26 4.69 16.62
N THR A 772 7.24 5.03 15.83
CA THR A 772 7.36 5.90 14.66
C THR A 772 7.51 7.38 14.99
N GLY A 773 7.49 7.74 16.29
CA GLY A 773 7.86 9.08 16.76
C GLY A 773 9.34 9.42 16.59
N ALA A 774 10.16 8.44 16.21
CA ALA A 774 11.52 8.64 15.73
C ALA A 774 11.95 7.38 14.97
N ALA A 775 11.48 7.23 13.72
CA ALA A 775 11.83 6.09 12.88
C ALA A 775 11.77 6.42 11.39
N PHE A 776 12.68 5.80 10.63
CA PHE A 776 12.63 5.69 9.19
C PHE A 776 11.67 4.58 8.77
N ILE A 777 10.80 4.91 7.83
CA ILE A 777 9.90 4.00 7.11
C ILE A 777 9.98 4.27 5.61
N HIS A 778 9.67 3.25 4.81
CA HIS A 778 9.57 3.41 3.36
C HIS A 778 8.23 4.03 2.96
N LYS A 779 8.21 4.99 2.01
CA LYS A 779 6.99 5.68 1.52
C LYS A 779 5.88 4.71 1.10
N HIS A 780 6.23 3.55 0.54
CA HIS A 780 5.29 2.47 0.23
C HIS A 780 4.34 2.12 1.39
N TYR A 781 4.84 2.04 2.62
CA TYR A 781 4.02 1.69 3.77
C TYR A 781 3.01 2.78 4.15
N MET A 782 3.24 4.04 3.77
CA MET A 782 2.24 5.12 3.93
C MET A 782 1.01 4.89 3.03
N TYR A 783 1.23 4.43 1.79
CA TYR A 783 0.12 4.04 0.92
C TYR A 783 -0.65 2.85 1.48
N LEU A 784 0.06 1.85 2.00
CA LEU A 784 -0.58 0.66 2.56
C LEU A 784 -1.33 0.98 3.85
N TYR A 785 -0.77 1.82 4.71
CA TYR A 785 -1.43 2.30 5.92
C TYR A 785 -2.74 3.01 5.59
N THR A 786 -2.74 3.84 4.55
CA THR A 786 -3.91 4.63 4.17
C THR A 786 -4.97 3.82 3.42
N ASN A 787 -4.55 2.96 2.48
CA ASN A 787 -5.45 2.33 1.51
C ASN A 787 -5.64 0.82 1.69
N TRP A 788 -4.77 0.13 2.43
CA TRP A 788 -4.85 -1.32 2.64
C TRP A 788 -5.18 -1.68 4.10
N LEU A 789 -4.56 -1.02 5.07
CA LEU A 789 -4.84 -1.29 6.48
C LEU A 789 -6.36 -1.11 6.74
N PRO A 790 -7.03 -2.12 7.35
CA PRO A 790 -8.45 -2.06 7.62
C PRO A 790 -8.86 -0.74 8.27
N GLN A 791 -9.96 -0.15 7.81
CA GLN A 791 -10.43 1.15 8.28
C GLN A 791 -10.68 1.11 9.79
N ALA A 792 -11.15 -0.03 10.31
CA ALA A 792 -11.37 -0.25 11.73
C ALA A 792 -10.11 -0.03 12.60
N ILE A 793 -8.90 -0.31 12.10
CA ILE A 793 -7.65 -0.04 12.82
C ILE A 793 -7.40 1.47 12.90
N ARG A 794 -7.56 2.19 11.78
CA ARG A 794 -7.38 3.64 11.74
C ARG A 794 -8.45 4.38 12.56
N ASP A 795 -9.67 3.87 12.57
CA ASP A 795 -10.75 4.40 13.42
C ASP A 795 -10.44 4.21 14.90
N LYS A 796 -9.84 3.07 15.28
CA LYS A 796 -9.41 2.82 16.67
C LYS A 796 -8.27 3.76 17.09
N VAL A 797 -7.36 4.07 16.17
CA VAL A 797 -6.32 5.08 16.38
C VAL A 797 -6.92 6.47 16.62
N ASP A 798 -7.97 6.84 15.87
CA ASP A 798 -8.69 8.11 16.09
C ASP A 798 -9.51 8.10 17.39
N GLU A 799 -10.14 6.98 17.75
CA GLU A 799 -10.94 6.83 18.96
C GLU A 799 -10.11 7.05 20.23
N TYR A 800 -8.89 6.48 20.28
CA TYR A 800 -7.99 6.63 21.42
C TYR A 800 -6.98 7.76 21.26
N MET A 801 -6.89 8.39 20.09
CA MET A 801 -5.81 9.34 19.75
C MET A 801 -4.43 8.77 20.15
N ASN A 802 -4.18 7.50 19.81
CA ASN A 802 -3.01 6.73 20.22
C ASN A 802 -2.78 5.54 19.24
N CYS A 803 -1.68 4.81 19.41
CA CYS A 803 -1.41 3.51 18.76
C CYS A 803 -1.18 3.52 17.24
N GLU A 804 -1.00 4.67 16.60
CA GLU A 804 -0.66 4.76 15.18
C GLU A 804 0.70 4.10 14.88
N ASP A 805 1.63 4.21 15.82
CA ASP A 805 2.95 3.58 15.81
C ASP A 805 2.85 2.04 15.88
N ILE A 806 2.00 1.51 16.76
CA ILE A 806 1.70 0.08 16.89
C ILE A 806 1.06 -0.42 15.59
N ALA A 807 0.09 0.31 15.04
CA ALA A 807 -0.57 -0.04 13.79
C ALA A 807 0.43 -0.13 12.62
N MET A 808 1.38 0.81 12.52
CA MET A 808 2.45 0.75 11.51
C MET A 808 3.38 -0.46 11.71
N ASN A 809 3.75 -0.79 12.95
CA ASN A 809 4.55 -1.98 13.24
C ASN A 809 3.81 -3.28 12.89
N PHE A 810 2.51 -3.37 13.19
CA PHE A 810 1.65 -4.48 12.78
C PHE A 810 1.62 -4.61 11.26
N LEU A 811 1.39 -3.51 10.53
CA LEU A 811 1.35 -3.49 9.08
C LEU A 811 2.67 -4.00 8.46
N VAL A 812 3.80 -3.40 8.82
CA VAL A 812 5.10 -3.75 8.23
C VAL A 812 5.47 -5.20 8.57
N SER A 813 5.33 -5.61 9.85
CA SER A 813 5.64 -6.98 10.28
C SER A 813 4.69 -8.02 9.68
N HIS A 814 3.42 -7.66 9.46
CA HIS A 814 2.47 -8.52 8.75
C HIS A 814 2.87 -8.71 7.29
N LEU A 815 3.42 -7.70 6.63
CA LEU A 815 3.79 -7.85 5.22
C LEU A 815 5.12 -8.58 5.04
N THR A 816 6.15 -8.17 5.79
CA THR A 816 7.52 -8.64 5.56
C THR A 816 7.87 -9.87 6.36
N ARG A 817 7.11 -10.15 7.43
CA ARG A 817 7.40 -11.22 8.41
C ARG A 817 8.77 -11.07 9.07
N LYS A 818 9.30 -9.84 9.11
CA LYS A 818 10.56 -9.50 9.75
C LYS A 818 10.31 -8.54 10.92
N PRO A 819 11.10 -8.65 12.00
CA PRO A 819 11.03 -7.71 13.12
C PRO A 819 11.62 -6.33 12.71
N PRO A 820 11.25 -5.24 13.40
CA PRO A 820 11.84 -3.93 13.19
C PRO A 820 13.31 -3.89 13.63
N VAL A 821 14.03 -2.82 13.26
CA VAL A 821 15.46 -2.64 13.58
C VAL A 821 15.64 -1.43 14.50
N LYS A 822 16.27 -1.66 15.65
CA LYS A 822 16.64 -0.60 16.60
C LYS A 822 18.08 -0.14 16.33
N VAL A 823 18.32 1.17 16.24
CA VAL A 823 19.63 1.73 15.85
C VAL A 823 20.46 2.32 17.00
N THR A 824 19.91 2.59 18.19
CA THR A 824 20.70 3.09 19.33
C THR A 824 20.27 2.50 20.68
N SER A 825 21.03 2.81 21.73
CA SER A 825 20.66 2.47 23.11
C SER A 825 19.56 3.36 23.69
N ARG A 826 19.19 4.48 23.03
CA ARG A 826 18.15 5.39 23.53
C ARG A 826 16.78 4.71 23.49
N TRP A 827 16.12 4.66 24.65
CA TRP A 827 14.81 4.01 24.81
C TRP A 827 13.64 4.99 24.82
N THR A 828 13.89 6.25 25.20
CA THR A 828 12.90 7.32 25.32
C THR A 828 13.54 8.66 24.98
N PHE A 829 12.75 9.57 24.41
CA PHE A 829 13.10 10.98 24.29
C PHE A 829 12.32 11.72 25.38
N ARG A 830 13.01 12.52 26.20
CA ARG A 830 12.35 13.40 27.18
C ARG A 830 12.26 14.80 26.58
N CYS A 831 11.09 15.44 26.69
CA CYS A 831 10.90 16.83 26.33
C CYS A 831 11.12 17.74 27.56
N PRO A 832 12.21 18.53 27.64
CA PRO A 832 12.48 19.36 28.82
C PRO A 832 11.53 20.57 28.98
N GLY A 833 10.74 20.90 27.94
CA GLY A 833 9.89 22.10 27.90
C GLY A 833 8.42 21.85 27.55
N CYS A 834 7.96 20.60 27.56
CA CYS A 834 6.57 20.27 27.28
C CYS A 834 5.77 20.27 28.59
N PRO A 835 4.64 21.01 28.70
CA PRO A 835 3.87 21.11 29.93
C PRO A 835 3.11 19.81 30.29
N VAL A 836 2.66 19.05 29.28
CA VAL A 836 2.01 17.73 29.43
C VAL A 836 2.33 16.88 28.18
N SER A 837 2.70 15.60 28.37
CA SER A 837 2.86 14.62 27.27
C SER A 837 1.70 13.62 27.22
N LEU A 838 1.35 13.10 26.03
CA LEU A 838 0.27 12.09 25.90
C LEU A 838 0.57 10.82 26.71
N SER A 839 1.84 10.53 27.00
CA SER A 839 2.26 9.38 27.80
C SER A 839 2.14 9.59 29.31
N GLU A 840 1.89 10.82 29.78
CA GLU A 840 1.66 11.13 31.20
C GLU A 840 0.21 10.86 31.63
N ASP A 841 -0.69 10.59 30.69
CA ASP A 841 -2.04 10.15 31.01
C ASP A 841 -2.01 8.71 31.58
N ASP A 842 -2.65 8.53 32.75
CA ASP A 842 -2.75 7.24 33.45
C ASP A 842 -3.39 6.14 32.58
N THR A 843 -4.20 6.51 31.59
CA THR A 843 -4.88 5.59 30.68
C THR A 843 -4.00 5.17 29.48
N HIS A 844 -2.93 5.90 29.17
CA HIS A 844 -2.12 5.74 27.96
C HIS A 844 -1.64 4.29 27.72
N PHE A 845 -1.11 3.65 28.77
CA PHE A 845 -0.61 2.27 28.66
C PHE A 845 -1.75 1.26 28.52
N GLN A 846 -2.89 1.50 29.18
CA GLN A 846 -4.06 0.64 29.09
C GLN A 846 -4.68 0.69 27.69
N GLU A 847 -4.74 1.88 27.08
CA GLU A 847 -5.17 2.04 25.69
C GLU A 847 -4.25 1.29 24.73
N ARG A 848 -2.93 1.38 24.90
CA ARG A 848 -1.97 0.59 24.10
C ARG A 848 -2.16 -0.91 24.25
N HIS A 849 -2.51 -1.42 25.45
CA HIS A 849 -2.89 -2.83 25.63
C HIS A 849 -4.14 -3.17 24.82
N LYS A 850 -5.18 -2.32 24.89
CA LYS A 850 -6.43 -2.49 24.13
C LYS A 850 -6.17 -2.49 22.62
N CYS A 851 -5.33 -1.58 22.13
CA CYS A 851 -4.94 -1.52 20.72
C CYS A 851 -4.29 -2.81 20.24
N ILE A 852 -3.30 -3.34 20.96
CA ILE A 852 -2.62 -4.59 20.55
C ILE A 852 -3.62 -5.75 20.47
N ASN A 853 -4.48 -5.90 21.48
CA ASN A 853 -5.47 -6.97 21.48
C ASN A 853 -6.50 -6.80 20.35
N PHE A 854 -6.95 -5.58 20.08
CA PHE A 854 -7.86 -5.30 18.98
C PHE A 854 -7.20 -5.54 17.61
N PHE A 855 -5.98 -5.03 17.39
CA PHE A 855 -5.24 -5.22 16.13
C PHE A 855 -4.82 -6.67 15.90
N ALA A 856 -4.69 -7.49 16.94
CA ALA A 856 -4.46 -8.92 16.80
C ALA A 856 -5.73 -9.70 16.41
N GLN A 857 -6.92 -9.16 16.72
CA GLN A 857 -8.20 -9.75 16.32
C GLN A 857 -8.54 -9.42 14.86
N VAL A 858 -8.29 -8.18 14.45
CA VAL A 858 -8.40 -7.71 13.06
C VAL A 858 -7.36 -8.42 12.21
#